data_AF-A0A2V8X6E5-F1
#
_entry.id   AF-A0A2V8X6E5-F1
#
_cell.length_a   1.000
_cell.length_b   1.000
_cell.length_c   1.000
_cell.angle_alpha   90.00
_cell.angle_beta   90.00
_cell.angle_gamma   90.00
#
_symmetry.space_group_name_H-M   'P 1'
#
loop_
_entity.id
_entity.type
_entity.pdbx_description
1 polymer ?
#
loop_
_entity_poly.entity_id
_entity_poly.type
_entity_poly.pdbx_seq_one_letter_code
_entity_poly.pdbx_strand_id
1 'polypeptide(L)'
;MKERRPIFYDAERVRWRRTRRVMEITGALLTVLLAYFFVTIAVSVELPAGLLPDTKPRYQGFKSKKKPGPTREGRHRRVANIGTVPASYDPLRAAFFVSWDPNSLASLKKHYKDIDLLIPEQLHAVTPDGALTIVDYERGQNTVKAAPAEAIGLLKDDKLHQWMKSFTPPLELPMMGLVNNYDGVNWRIKEMMQMLANPTARQKLVRDIVEYAAESHEAGIVVDFEEVPDSSQAHFRAFIGELAPAMHAVGLKLMIALPARDDAYDYEYFGKQCDAIVLMNYDQHWPYSPPGPIAAQDWFAENLRQVLEVVPAQKIVVGIANYAYDWAAAPKKRYGAAEEVSIQEALLHADESDANVEFDGDSLNPHYSYYDEHNRVHQVWFLDAITAYNELRVSERLAVQGTALWRLGSADTSIWPAWDATRPDDATRQKLTDLPPGPDLILEGDGDIWHFTDKPKRGRRSFEYDARSDLFTDENYDAIPLSYNIDQLGAANKKIVISFDDGPDPQWTPKMLDILKQKNVPAVFFVIGNMANQRPDILQREYAEGHEIGNHTFTHPRFDDIPQSELRWQLNLTQRLIESTLGVKSILFRPPYGIDHQPEYAEEVSQLPLAQEMGYLIVGQRIDPDDWSLRDGKPIPAKEIVDSVLRQADKGNIILLHDGGGDRSQTLTALPKVIDALRVRGYQFVSVADLLGKTRAKVMVPLSSEERLEARIDGVIFSLFQWFRFSIGTIFVLGIVLVSGRALIIGLLALIEKLRPDYAVIPDPPPSVTVLIPAHNEESVIVQTMTSVLFSDSKDLRIIVVNDGSADKTGELLEANFSREPRVRIIHQLNRGKAAALSVAMSQADTEIVVTIDADTEIEPDAISKLVRHFSDPKVGAVAGNVKVGNRSRWLTRWQALEYVTSQNMEKRAFDLLNCITVVPGALGAWRKKAIEAAGGITADTVAEDADLTIAIRRLGWRVSYDEEAIAWTEAPEKPGQLIRQRFRWTFGTLQSFWKHGDTLLRPKYGTLGWIALPNIFVFQLVLPLISPIIDLMFFGSVLLWGLAQFRVTRVPQLWTASDVEKSVLFFLGFLLIDVLTCIVAFALERKEDWTLLIPVLLQRFYYRQLMYVVLFRSVKEAVSGRPVGWRGVEPELPAPKAPATMAPA
;
A
#
# COMPACT_ATOMS: atom_id res chain seq x y z
N MET A 1 14.62 15.43 -66.04
CA MET A 1 14.87 15.72 -64.60
C MET A 1 15.74 14.61 -64.04
N LYS A 2 16.81 14.91 -63.28
CA LYS A 2 17.50 13.87 -62.49
C LYS A 2 16.51 13.36 -61.45
N GLU A 3 16.17 12.07 -61.45
CA GLU A 3 15.33 11.46 -60.42
C GLU A 3 15.99 11.67 -59.05
N ARG A 4 15.39 12.54 -58.23
CA ARG A 4 15.81 12.73 -56.84
C ARG A 4 15.42 11.48 -56.05
N ARG A 5 16.37 10.93 -55.29
CA ARG A 5 16.09 9.75 -54.45
C ARG A 5 15.10 10.11 -53.34
N PRO A 6 14.19 9.21 -52.94
CA PRO A 6 13.25 9.47 -51.86
C PRO A 6 13.95 9.87 -50.55
N ILE A 7 13.36 10.80 -49.81
CA ILE A 7 13.84 11.21 -48.48
C ILE A 7 13.81 9.99 -47.56
N PHE A 8 14.88 9.81 -46.78
CA PHE A 8 15.18 8.63 -45.98
C PHE A 8 15.58 7.36 -46.74
N TYR A 9 15.67 7.31 -48.06
CA TYR A 9 16.18 6.11 -48.71
C TYR A 9 17.67 5.85 -48.34
N ASP A 10 17.97 4.65 -47.82
CA ASP A 10 19.32 4.19 -47.44
C ASP A 10 19.51 2.75 -47.96
N ALA A 11 20.04 2.64 -49.18
CA ALA A 11 20.21 1.36 -49.88
C ALA A 11 21.07 0.35 -49.09
N GLU A 12 22.06 0.83 -48.33
CA GLU A 12 22.97 0.00 -47.53
C GLU A 12 22.49 -0.19 -46.07
N ARG A 13 21.36 0.44 -45.70
CA ARG A 13 20.79 0.42 -44.35
C ARG A 13 21.82 0.74 -43.25
N VAL A 14 22.75 1.66 -43.52
CA VAL A 14 23.79 2.06 -42.57
C VAL A 14 23.16 2.67 -41.32
N ARG A 15 22.11 3.49 -41.48
CA ARG A 15 21.41 4.11 -40.33
C ARG A 15 20.80 3.05 -39.43
N TRP A 16 20.05 2.11 -40.00
CA TRP A 16 19.46 1.00 -39.23
C TRP A 16 20.50 0.18 -38.49
N ARG A 17 21.63 -0.18 -39.14
CA ARG A 17 22.71 -0.93 -38.49
C ARG A 17 23.30 -0.19 -37.31
N ARG A 18 23.50 1.13 -37.41
CA ARG A 18 24.01 1.96 -36.31
C ARG A 18 22.99 2.07 -35.17
N THR A 19 21.75 2.45 -35.48
CA THR A 19 20.70 2.60 -34.47
C THR A 19 20.43 1.29 -33.75
N ARG A 20 20.34 0.18 -34.48
CA ARG A 20 20.16 -1.16 -33.90
C ARG A 20 21.29 -1.53 -32.95
N ARG A 21 22.55 -1.32 -33.34
CA ARG A 21 23.70 -1.58 -32.44
C ARG A 21 23.63 -0.74 -31.17
N VAL A 22 23.28 0.54 -31.26
CA VAL A 22 23.12 1.40 -30.08
C VAL A 22 22.00 0.86 -29.19
N MET A 23 20.84 0.51 -29.76
CA MET A 23 19.72 -0.07 -28.99
C MET A 23 20.10 -1.39 -28.32
N GLU A 24 20.80 -2.28 -29.03
CA GLU A 24 21.27 -3.57 -28.50
C GLU A 24 22.28 -3.38 -27.35
N ILE A 25 23.24 -2.46 -27.50
CA ILE A 25 24.23 -2.14 -26.46
C ILE A 25 23.55 -1.51 -25.23
N THR A 26 22.71 -0.49 -25.44
CA THR A 26 21.98 0.17 -24.35
C THR A 26 21.05 -0.81 -23.64
N GLY A 27 20.35 -1.66 -24.39
CA GLY A 27 19.49 -2.70 -23.85
C GLY A 27 20.27 -3.71 -23.01
N ALA A 28 21.40 -4.21 -23.52
CA ALA A 28 22.26 -5.14 -22.77
C ALA A 28 22.82 -4.51 -21.48
N LEU A 29 23.28 -3.25 -21.53
CA LEU A 29 23.77 -2.53 -20.34
C LEU A 29 22.67 -2.35 -19.29
N LEU A 30 21.46 -1.94 -19.70
CA LEU A 30 20.32 -1.81 -18.78
C LEU A 30 19.91 -3.16 -18.19
N THR A 31 19.90 -4.23 -18.98
CA THR A 31 19.60 -5.58 -18.49
C THR A 31 20.65 -6.05 -17.47
N VAL A 32 21.94 -5.81 -17.72
CA VAL A 32 23.01 -6.17 -16.77
C VAL A 32 22.88 -5.36 -15.47
N LEU A 33 22.62 -4.05 -15.55
CA LEU A 33 22.41 -3.19 -14.39
C LEU A 33 21.20 -3.63 -13.56
N LEU A 34 20.07 -3.92 -14.21
CA LEU A 34 18.87 -4.42 -13.54
C LEU A 34 19.10 -5.80 -12.91
N ALA A 35 19.75 -6.72 -13.62
CA ALA A 35 20.09 -8.03 -13.10
C ALA A 35 21.00 -7.93 -11.88
N TYR A 36 22.04 -7.09 -11.95
CA TYR A 36 22.91 -6.80 -10.80
C TYR A 36 22.09 -6.28 -9.63
N PHE A 37 21.24 -5.26 -9.83
CA PHE A 37 20.39 -4.69 -8.78
C PHE A 37 19.52 -5.75 -8.08
N PHE A 38 18.80 -6.58 -8.84
CA PHE A 38 17.95 -7.62 -8.25
C PHE A 38 18.75 -8.68 -7.50
N VAL A 39 19.93 -9.07 -8.00
CA VAL A 39 20.83 -10.00 -7.30
C VAL A 39 21.34 -9.37 -6.01
N THR A 40 21.78 -8.11 -6.05
CA THR A 40 22.32 -7.41 -4.88
C THR A 40 21.29 -7.26 -3.76
N ILE A 41 20.02 -7.02 -4.07
CA ILE A 41 19.00 -6.91 -3.03
C ILE A 41 18.56 -8.30 -2.53
N ALA A 42 18.68 -9.35 -3.35
CA ALA A 42 18.41 -10.72 -2.93
C ALA A 42 19.42 -11.24 -1.90
N VAL A 43 20.68 -10.79 -2.02
CA VAL A 43 21.79 -11.20 -1.15
C VAL A 43 21.89 -10.21 0.02
N SER A 44 21.68 -10.70 1.24
CA SER A 44 21.76 -9.88 2.46
C SER A 44 23.16 -9.31 2.63
N VAL A 45 23.24 -8.01 2.97
CA VAL A 45 24.48 -7.39 3.45
C VAL A 45 24.94 -8.12 4.72
N GLU A 46 26.18 -8.57 4.75
CA GLU A 46 26.79 -9.08 5.98
C GLU A 46 27.09 -7.91 6.93
N LEU A 47 26.41 -7.90 8.07
CA LEU A 47 26.71 -7.04 9.22
C LEU A 47 27.53 -7.83 10.26
N PRO A 48 28.42 -7.18 11.02
CA PRO A 48 29.23 -7.87 12.01
C PRO A 48 28.37 -8.44 13.14
N ALA A 49 28.43 -9.77 13.33
CA ALA A 49 27.78 -10.46 14.45
C ALA A 49 28.57 -10.31 15.77
N GLY A 50 27.89 -10.34 16.92
CA GLY A 50 28.51 -10.56 18.23
C GLY A 50 29.06 -9.34 18.98
N LEU A 51 28.33 -8.21 19.00
CA LEU A 51 28.73 -7.01 19.74
C LEU A 51 28.47 -7.07 21.26
N LEU A 52 27.60 -7.99 21.68
CA LEU A 52 27.05 -8.09 23.03
C LEU A 52 27.45 -9.45 23.66
N PRO A 53 27.79 -9.49 24.97
CA PRO A 53 28.09 -10.72 25.69
C PRO A 53 26.80 -11.50 26.04
N ASP A 54 26.91 -12.83 26.10
CA ASP A 54 25.88 -13.70 26.73
C ASP A 54 25.88 -13.47 28.25
N THR A 55 24.74 -13.09 28.82
CA THR A 55 24.58 -12.86 30.27
C THR A 55 23.51 -13.73 30.89
N LYS A 56 23.67 -15.07 30.88
CA LYS A 56 22.75 -15.94 31.64
C LYS A 56 23.08 -15.95 33.16
N PRO A 57 22.11 -15.70 34.05
CA PRO A 57 22.20 -16.09 35.46
C PRO A 57 22.40 -17.60 35.61
N ARG A 58 23.04 -18.04 36.69
CA ARG A 58 23.24 -19.47 37.01
C ARG A 58 22.47 -19.84 38.26
N TYR A 59 21.30 -20.45 38.12
CA TYR A 59 20.61 -21.14 39.21
C TYR A 59 21.22 -22.54 39.42
N GLN A 60 20.98 -23.13 40.59
CA GLN A 60 21.43 -24.49 40.91
C GLN A 60 20.26 -25.35 41.38
N GLY A 61 20.07 -26.48 40.72
CA GLY A 61 19.00 -27.41 41.05
C GLY A 61 19.11 -27.99 42.45
N PHE A 62 17.98 -28.08 43.13
CA PHE A 62 17.88 -28.76 44.42
C PHE A 62 18.06 -30.27 44.23
N LYS A 63 19.23 -30.81 44.55
CA LYS A 63 19.47 -32.27 44.52
C LYS A 63 18.81 -32.96 45.72
N SER A 64 17.51 -33.22 45.61
CA SER A 64 16.81 -34.14 46.50
C SER A 64 17.34 -35.56 46.27
N LYS A 65 17.94 -36.18 47.30
CA LYS A 65 18.23 -37.61 47.28
C LYS A 65 16.92 -38.38 47.47
N LYS A 66 16.35 -38.91 46.38
CA LYS A 66 15.21 -39.85 46.47
C LYS A 66 15.67 -41.16 47.11
N LYS A 67 14.99 -41.58 48.20
CA LYS A 67 14.72 -43.00 48.45
C LYS A 67 13.36 -43.27 47.81
N PRO A 68 13.21 -44.28 46.94
CA PRO A 68 11.89 -44.67 46.46
C PRO A 68 11.08 -45.16 47.66
N GLY A 69 10.08 -44.38 48.06
CA GLY A 69 9.02 -44.88 48.93
C GLY A 69 8.18 -45.88 48.12
N PRO A 70 7.71 -46.98 48.72
CA PRO A 70 6.80 -47.89 48.02
C PRO A 70 5.55 -47.12 47.58
N THR A 71 5.13 -47.34 46.34
CA THR A 71 3.78 -46.99 45.86
C THR A 71 2.78 -47.57 46.86
N ARG A 72 2.16 -46.69 47.65
CA ARG A 72 1.07 -47.10 48.54
C ARG A 72 -0.15 -47.31 47.65
N GLU A 73 -0.46 -48.57 47.37
CA GLU A 73 -1.71 -49.07 46.74
C GLU A 73 -3.01 -48.68 47.49
N GLY A 74 -2.97 -47.73 48.43
CA GLY A 74 -3.98 -47.52 49.43
C GLY A 74 -4.46 -46.08 49.51
N ARG A 75 -4.97 -45.53 48.40
CA ARG A 75 -5.97 -44.43 48.37
C ARG A 75 -6.56 -44.10 46.99
N HIS A 76 -6.28 -44.87 45.94
CA HIS A 76 -6.88 -44.74 44.58
C HIS A 76 -8.40 -45.01 44.47
N ARG A 77 -9.20 -44.74 45.50
CA ARG A 77 -10.65 -45.02 45.50
C ARG A 77 -11.44 -43.94 46.24
N ARG A 78 -11.58 -42.76 45.64
CA ARG A 78 -12.75 -41.88 45.90
C ARG A 78 -13.34 -41.28 44.61
N VAL A 79 -12.54 -41.00 43.58
CA VAL A 79 -13.06 -40.46 42.31
C VAL A 79 -13.74 -41.51 41.41
N ALA A 80 -13.34 -42.79 41.49
CA ALA A 80 -13.91 -43.86 40.65
C ALA A 80 -15.41 -44.20 40.92
N ASN A 81 -16.03 -43.56 41.92
CA ASN A 81 -17.46 -43.71 42.24
C ASN A 81 -18.34 -42.56 41.72
N ILE A 82 -17.76 -41.58 41.02
CA ILE A 82 -18.52 -40.53 40.34
C ILE A 82 -18.95 -41.12 38.98
N GLY A 83 -20.26 -41.09 38.69
CA GLY A 83 -20.86 -41.79 37.54
C GLY A 83 -20.36 -41.32 36.16
N THR A 84 -21.04 -41.76 35.09
CA THR A 84 -20.67 -41.39 33.72
C THR A 84 -21.24 -40.02 33.31
N VAL A 85 -20.57 -39.33 32.39
CA VAL A 85 -21.01 -38.03 31.86
C VAL A 85 -22.36 -38.20 31.13
N PRO A 86 -23.40 -37.39 31.44
CA PRO A 86 -24.71 -37.48 30.79
C PRO A 86 -24.63 -37.31 29.26
N ALA A 87 -25.44 -38.06 28.50
CA ALA A 87 -25.39 -38.06 27.03
C ALA A 87 -25.73 -36.69 26.38
N SER A 88 -26.51 -35.85 27.05
CA SER A 88 -26.94 -34.52 26.58
C SER A 88 -26.19 -33.35 27.24
N TYR A 89 -25.07 -33.62 27.92
CA TYR A 89 -24.30 -32.61 28.64
C TYR A 89 -23.50 -31.71 27.70
N ASP A 90 -23.71 -30.39 27.83
CA ASP A 90 -23.03 -29.32 27.10
C ASP A 90 -22.77 -28.16 28.09
N PRO A 91 -21.55 -28.04 28.66
CA PRO A 91 -21.22 -27.08 29.70
C PRO A 91 -20.97 -25.69 29.13
N LEU A 92 -21.29 -24.67 29.93
CA LEU A 92 -20.78 -23.31 29.70
C LEU A 92 -19.26 -23.28 29.87
N ARG A 93 -18.54 -22.73 28.89
CA ARG A 93 -17.08 -22.48 28.97
C ARG A 93 -16.82 -21.00 29.15
N ALA A 94 -16.61 -20.58 30.39
CA ALA A 94 -16.29 -19.20 30.72
C ALA A 94 -14.78 -19.01 30.90
N ALA A 95 -14.29 -17.78 30.73
CA ALA A 95 -12.90 -17.46 31.03
C ALA A 95 -12.78 -16.04 31.60
N PHE A 96 -11.94 -15.89 32.63
CA PHE A 96 -11.65 -14.59 33.20
C PHE A 96 -10.60 -13.85 32.37
N PHE A 97 -10.90 -12.59 32.07
CA PHE A 97 -10.01 -11.67 31.37
C PHE A 97 -9.63 -10.53 32.30
N VAL A 98 -8.33 -10.26 32.40
CA VAL A 98 -7.81 -9.10 33.13
C VAL A 98 -7.04 -8.19 32.18
N SER A 99 -7.14 -6.87 32.41
CA SER A 99 -6.52 -5.87 31.54
C SER A 99 -5.08 -5.52 31.93
N TRP A 100 -4.65 -5.89 33.14
CA TRP A 100 -3.31 -5.61 33.64
C TRP A 100 -2.26 -6.65 33.23
N ASP A 101 -2.69 -7.82 32.74
CA ASP A 101 -1.80 -8.83 32.16
C ASP A 101 -1.99 -8.89 30.64
N PRO A 102 -1.00 -8.44 29.86
CA PRO A 102 -1.05 -8.51 28.40
C PRO A 102 -1.26 -9.92 27.83
N ASN A 103 -0.79 -10.96 28.53
CA ASN A 103 -0.96 -12.34 28.10
C ASN A 103 -2.43 -12.76 28.08
N SER A 104 -3.30 -12.10 28.85
CA SER A 104 -4.75 -12.30 28.84
C SER A 104 -5.33 -12.02 27.45
N LEU A 105 -4.93 -10.92 26.82
CA LEU A 105 -5.37 -10.56 25.47
C LEU A 105 -4.71 -11.43 24.40
N ALA A 106 -3.42 -11.76 24.55
CA ALA A 106 -2.73 -12.68 23.64
C ALA A 106 -3.41 -14.07 23.61
N SER A 107 -3.72 -14.61 24.79
CA SER A 107 -4.46 -15.87 24.94
C SER A 107 -5.86 -15.77 24.33
N LEU A 108 -6.60 -14.67 24.59
CA LEU A 108 -7.94 -14.47 24.03
C LEU A 108 -7.91 -14.40 22.49
N LYS A 109 -6.95 -13.68 21.89
CA LYS A 109 -6.81 -13.57 20.43
C LYS A 109 -6.74 -14.94 19.76
N LYS A 110 -6.09 -15.91 20.40
CA LYS A 110 -5.90 -17.26 19.90
C LYS A 110 -7.10 -18.18 20.19
N HIS A 111 -7.79 -17.96 21.32
CA HIS A 111 -8.76 -18.92 21.88
C HIS A 111 -10.18 -18.38 22.09
N TYR A 112 -10.52 -17.20 21.57
CA TYR A 112 -11.88 -16.63 21.70
C TYR A 112 -12.99 -17.52 21.14
N LYS A 113 -12.67 -18.48 20.26
CA LYS A 113 -13.63 -19.45 19.71
C LYS A 113 -13.88 -20.65 20.62
N ASP A 114 -13.02 -20.84 21.60
CA ASP A 114 -13.06 -21.94 22.56
C ASP A 114 -13.80 -21.50 23.86
N ILE A 115 -14.36 -20.28 23.87
CA ILE A 115 -14.98 -19.62 25.02
C ILE A 115 -16.41 -19.19 24.66
N ASP A 116 -17.38 -19.52 25.51
CA ASP A 116 -18.79 -19.15 25.35
C ASP A 116 -19.13 -17.83 26.06
N LEU A 117 -18.41 -17.51 27.14
CA LEU A 117 -18.62 -16.35 27.99
C LEU A 117 -17.31 -15.77 28.49
N LEU A 118 -17.05 -14.49 28.22
CA LEU A 118 -15.92 -13.77 28.79
C LEU A 118 -16.34 -13.09 30.10
N ILE A 119 -15.50 -13.15 31.13
CA ILE A 119 -15.70 -12.45 32.40
C ILE A 119 -14.57 -11.43 32.56
N PRO A 120 -14.71 -10.21 32.00
CA PRO A 120 -13.67 -9.20 32.09
C PRO A 120 -13.69 -8.43 33.42
N GLU A 121 -12.52 -8.26 34.04
CA GLU A 121 -12.32 -7.35 35.18
C GLU A 121 -12.46 -5.89 34.73
N GLN A 122 -13.65 -5.32 34.92
CA GLN A 122 -13.99 -3.98 34.42
C GLN A 122 -14.39 -3.01 35.53
N LEU A 123 -15.01 -3.53 36.60
CA LEU A 123 -15.72 -2.72 37.58
C LEU A 123 -15.23 -2.99 38.99
N HIS A 124 -15.12 -1.92 39.78
CA HIS A 124 -14.63 -2.00 41.14
C HIS A 124 -15.52 -1.20 42.10
N ALA A 125 -15.81 -1.79 43.27
CA ALA A 125 -16.64 -1.26 44.34
C ALA A 125 -15.79 -0.92 45.57
N VAL A 126 -14.86 0.02 45.40
CA VAL A 126 -13.80 0.32 46.39
C VAL A 126 -14.08 1.54 47.26
N THR A 127 -15.26 2.14 47.15
CA THR A 127 -15.60 3.37 47.86
C THR A 127 -16.73 3.18 48.89
N PRO A 128 -16.66 3.83 50.06
CA PRO A 128 -17.64 3.63 51.13
C PRO A 128 -19.02 4.23 50.80
N ASP A 129 -19.09 5.13 49.81
CA ASP A 129 -20.33 5.74 49.32
C ASP A 129 -21.05 4.91 48.24
N GLY A 130 -20.50 3.75 47.85
CA GLY A 130 -21.08 2.88 46.81
C GLY A 130 -20.96 3.49 45.40
N ALA A 131 -19.87 4.18 45.13
CA ALA A 131 -19.54 4.63 43.77
C ALA A 131 -18.86 3.52 42.99
N LEU A 132 -19.36 3.28 41.77
CA LEU A 132 -18.69 2.44 40.81
C LEU A 132 -17.39 3.12 40.36
N THR A 133 -16.34 2.33 40.20
CA THR A 133 -15.02 2.82 39.78
C THR A 133 -14.42 1.89 38.74
N ILE A 134 -13.50 2.43 37.95
CA ILE A 134 -12.68 1.70 36.98
C ILE A 134 -11.21 1.93 37.30
N VAL A 135 -10.39 0.90 37.07
CA VAL A 135 -8.94 1.01 36.99
C VAL A 135 -8.54 1.19 35.53
N ASP A 136 -7.98 2.35 35.17
CA ASP A 136 -7.45 2.63 33.84
C ASP A 136 -5.96 2.26 33.83
N TYR A 137 -5.68 0.98 33.52
CA TYR A 137 -4.32 0.43 33.48
C TYR A 137 -3.46 1.11 32.41
N GLU A 138 -4.05 1.50 31.28
CA GLU A 138 -3.34 2.17 30.16
C GLU A 138 -2.81 3.55 30.56
N ARG A 139 -3.57 4.30 31.37
CA ARG A 139 -3.15 5.62 31.88
C ARG A 139 -2.55 5.59 33.28
N GLY A 140 -2.45 4.41 33.91
CA GLY A 140 -1.95 4.22 35.26
C GLY A 140 -2.81 4.93 36.33
N GLN A 141 -4.14 4.95 36.16
CA GLN A 141 -5.06 5.59 37.10
C GLN A 141 -5.85 4.55 37.89
N ASN A 142 -5.49 4.39 39.16
CA ASN A 142 -5.98 3.29 40.02
C ASN A 142 -7.41 3.50 40.55
N THR A 143 -8.00 4.69 40.44
CA THR A 143 -9.38 4.91 40.92
C THR A 143 -10.03 6.09 40.20
N VAL A 144 -10.62 5.83 39.04
CA VAL A 144 -11.48 6.83 38.38
C VAL A 144 -12.90 6.61 38.88
N LYS A 145 -13.43 7.56 39.67
CA LYS A 145 -14.87 7.59 40.00
C LYS A 145 -15.62 7.88 38.72
N ALA A 146 -16.26 6.86 38.15
CA ALA A 146 -16.97 6.98 36.89
C ALA A 146 -18.46 6.79 37.12
N ALA A 147 -19.27 7.72 36.62
CA ALA A 147 -20.66 7.39 36.33
C ALA A 147 -20.70 6.30 35.24
N PRO A 148 -21.77 5.48 35.13
CA PRO A 148 -21.85 4.41 34.13
C PRO A 148 -21.47 4.83 32.70
N ALA A 149 -21.96 5.98 32.23
CA ALA A 149 -21.63 6.51 30.91
C ALA A 149 -20.13 6.87 30.72
N GLU A 150 -19.46 7.34 31.78
CA GLU A 150 -18.02 7.65 31.75
C GLU A 150 -17.20 6.36 31.75
N ALA A 151 -17.63 5.37 32.53
CA ALA A 151 -17.06 4.03 32.57
C ALA A 151 -17.07 3.38 31.18
N ILE A 152 -18.22 3.43 30.50
CA ILE A 152 -18.39 2.93 29.13
C ILE A 152 -17.49 3.69 28.14
N GLY A 153 -17.37 5.01 28.31
CA GLY A 153 -16.50 5.83 27.47
C GLY A 153 -15.03 5.42 27.56
N LEU A 154 -14.54 5.14 28.76
CA LEU A 154 -13.17 4.70 29.00
C LEU A 154 -12.92 3.28 28.48
N LEU A 155 -13.81 2.33 28.79
CA LEU A 155 -13.63 0.92 28.38
C LEU A 155 -13.73 0.74 26.86
N LYS A 156 -14.51 1.57 26.14
CA LYS A 156 -14.54 1.54 24.66
C LYS A 156 -13.19 1.79 24.01
N ASP A 157 -12.29 2.47 24.71
CA ASP A 157 -10.95 2.81 24.22
C ASP A 157 -9.86 1.83 24.73
N ASP A 158 -10.22 0.82 25.53
CA ASP A 158 -9.27 -0.18 26.03
C ASP A 158 -8.82 -1.20 24.95
N LYS A 159 -7.73 -1.92 25.22
CA LYS A 159 -7.15 -2.88 24.28
C LYS A 159 -8.15 -4.00 23.90
N LEU A 160 -9.01 -4.44 24.83
CA LEU A 160 -10.00 -5.50 24.58
C LEU A 160 -11.05 -5.07 23.56
N HIS A 161 -11.72 -3.95 23.81
CA HIS A 161 -12.80 -3.45 22.95
C HIS A 161 -12.28 -2.97 21.60
N GLN A 162 -11.10 -2.35 21.56
CA GLN A 162 -10.45 -1.99 20.29
C GLN A 162 -10.12 -3.22 19.45
N TRP A 163 -9.62 -4.30 20.08
CA TRP A 163 -9.38 -5.57 19.40
C TRP A 163 -10.69 -6.19 18.87
N MET A 164 -11.74 -6.27 19.68
CA MET A 164 -13.05 -6.79 19.24
C MET A 164 -13.64 -5.99 18.06
N LYS A 165 -13.46 -4.66 18.08
CA LYS A 165 -13.89 -3.74 17.01
C LYS A 165 -13.08 -3.86 15.72
N SER A 166 -11.87 -4.41 15.78
CA SER A 166 -10.99 -4.56 14.61
C SER A 166 -11.52 -5.55 13.56
N PHE A 167 -12.47 -6.43 13.95
CA PHE A 167 -13.12 -7.38 13.04
C PHE A 167 -14.16 -6.69 12.14
N THR A 168 -14.42 -7.26 10.97
CA THR A 168 -15.47 -6.81 10.05
C THR A 168 -16.41 -7.96 9.67
N PRO A 169 -17.63 -8.04 10.24
CA PRO A 169 -18.20 -7.18 11.30
C PRO A 169 -17.48 -7.33 12.65
N PRO A 170 -17.65 -6.38 13.61
CA PRO A 170 -17.09 -6.49 14.96
C PRO A 170 -17.39 -7.83 15.63
N LEU A 171 -16.46 -8.32 16.45
CA LEU A 171 -16.63 -9.58 17.16
C LEU A 171 -17.70 -9.46 18.25
N GLU A 172 -18.71 -10.33 18.20
CA GLU A 172 -19.73 -10.48 19.24
C GLU A 172 -19.39 -11.70 20.11
N LEU A 173 -18.73 -11.46 21.25
CA LEU A 173 -18.48 -12.45 22.30
C LEU A 173 -19.30 -12.05 23.53
N PRO A 174 -20.20 -12.91 24.07
CA PRO A 174 -20.96 -12.57 25.27
C PRO A 174 -20.03 -12.27 26.45
N MET A 175 -20.26 -11.14 27.12
CA MET A 175 -19.49 -10.72 28.29
C MET A 175 -20.36 -10.63 29.53
N MET A 176 -19.77 -10.91 30.69
CA MET A 176 -20.33 -10.55 31.99
C MET A 176 -19.27 -9.84 32.80
N GLY A 177 -19.33 -8.50 32.83
CA GLY A 177 -18.41 -7.67 33.62
C GLY A 177 -18.30 -8.12 35.08
N LEU A 178 -17.06 -8.27 35.56
CA LEU A 178 -16.74 -8.59 36.95
C LEU A 178 -16.77 -7.31 37.79
N VAL A 179 -17.44 -7.36 38.93
CA VAL A 179 -17.45 -6.31 39.96
C VAL A 179 -16.76 -6.83 41.22
N ASN A 180 -15.60 -6.26 41.57
CA ASN A 180 -14.83 -6.68 42.74
C ASN A 180 -14.54 -5.53 43.75
N ASN A 181 -13.91 -5.85 44.88
CA ASN A 181 -13.48 -4.90 45.91
C ASN A 181 -11.97 -4.62 45.88
N TYR A 182 -11.34 -4.72 44.71
CA TYR A 182 -9.91 -4.46 44.48
C TYR A 182 -9.70 -3.11 43.78
N ASP A 183 -8.72 -2.29 44.20
CA ASP A 183 -8.45 -0.97 43.59
C ASP A 183 -7.31 -0.95 42.57
N GLY A 184 -6.94 -2.13 42.04
CA GLY A 184 -5.77 -2.29 41.18
C GLY A 184 -4.45 -2.42 41.96
N VAL A 185 -4.47 -2.27 43.29
CA VAL A 185 -3.28 -2.46 44.14
C VAL A 185 -3.60 -3.26 45.40
N ASN A 186 -4.70 -2.93 46.11
CA ASN A 186 -5.07 -3.56 47.37
C ASN A 186 -6.57 -3.89 47.43
N TRP A 187 -6.89 -4.96 48.15
CA TRP A 187 -8.27 -5.26 48.54
C TRP A 187 -8.81 -4.23 49.54
N ARG A 188 -9.95 -3.62 49.23
CA ARG A 188 -10.55 -2.51 50.00
C ARG A 188 -11.63 -2.99 50.96
N ILE A 189 -11.21 -3.90 51.84
CA ILE A 189 -12.10 -4.60 52.78
C ILE A 189 -12.87 -3.62 53.67
N LYS A 190 -12.19 -2.61 54.22
CA LYS A 190 -12.81 -1.63 55.13
C LYS A 190 -13.87 -0.80 54.43
N GLU A 191 -13.58 -0.31 53.23
CA GLU A 191 -14.51 0.49 52.42
C GLU A 191 -15.70 -0.35 51.96
N MET A 192 -15.47 -1.58 51.51
CA MET A 192 -16.52 -2.55 51.18
C MET A 192 -17.46 -2.79 52.37
N MET A 193 -16.92 -3.02 53.58
CA MET A 193 -17.73 -3.20 54.79
C MET A 193 -18.62 -1.98 55.08
N GLN A 194 -18.06 -0.77 54.93
CA GLN A 194 -18.82 0.48 55.14
C GLN A 194 -19.93 0.65 54.10
N MET A 195 -19.64 0.31 52.83
CA MET A 195 -20.59 0.35 51.73
C MET A 195 -21.72 -0.66 51.94
N LEU A 196 -21.39 -1.92 52.25
CA LEU A 196 -22.36 -2.98 52.50
C LEU A 196 -23.26 -2.68 53.71
N ALA A 197 -22.73 -2.07 54.77
CA ALA A 197 -23.53 -1.71 55.95
C ALA A 197 -24.53 -0.56 55.69
N ASN A 198 -24.30 0.26 54.65
CA ASN A 198 -25.10 1.45 54.35
C ASN A 198 -26.14 1.19 53.23
N PRO A 199 -27.46 1.16 53.53
CA PRO A 199 -28.49 0.90 52.53
C PRO A 199 -28.49 1.87 51.34
N THR A 200 -28.18 3.15 51.58
CA THR A 200 -28.11 4.15 50.49
C THR A 200 -26.94 3.89 49.57
N ALA A 201 -25.78 3.47 50.12
CA ALA A 201 -24.61 3.14 49.33
C ALA A 201 -24.82 1.86 48.51
N ARG A 202 -25.42 0.81 49.10
CA ARG A 202 -25.82 -0.41 48.38
C ARG A 202 -26.76 -0.12 47.21
N GLN A 203 -27.86 0.61 47.47
CA GLN A 203 -28.83 0.97 46.42
C GLN A 203 -28.20 1.81 45.31
N LYS A 204 -27.24 2.68 45.65
CA LYS A 204 -26.48 3.46 44.67
C LYS A 204 -25.67 2.52 43.76
N LEU A 205 -24.92 1.60 44.35
CA LEU A 205 -24.11 0.63 43.62
C LEU A 205 -24.97 -0.29 42.75
N VAL A 206 -26.09 -0.81 43.28
CA VAL A 206 -27.04 -1.63 42.51
C VAL A 206 -27.54 -0.90 41.27
N ARG A 207 -27.96 0.36 41.40
CA ARG A 207 -28.42 1.16 40.26
C ARG A 207 -27.30 1.33 39.22
N ASP A 208 -26.11 1.72 39.67
CA ASP A 208 -24.99 2.01 38.77
C ASP A 208 -24.52 0.75 38.01
N ILE A 209 -24.52 -0.43 38.67
CA ILE A 209 -24.20 -1.73 38.03
C ILE A 209 -25.24 -2.08 36.96
N VAL A 210 -26.55 -1.95 37.27
CA VAL A 210 -27.63 -2.27 36.33
C VAL A 210 -27.61 -1.34 35.13
N GLU A 211 -27.39 -0.03 35.35
CA GLU A 211 -27.27 0.98 34.30
C GLU A 211 -26.09 0.68 33.38
N TYR A 212 -24.92 0.39 33.95
CA TYR A 212 -23.73 0.01 33.18
C TYR A 212 -23.97 -1.23 32.31
N ALA A 213 -24.48 -2.31 32.91
CA ALA A 213 -24.64 -3.59 32.20
C ALA A 213 -25.67 -3.49 31.06
N ALA A 214 -26.74 -2.70 31.25
CA ALA A 214 -27.75 -2.47 30.22
C ALA A 214 -27.23 -1.59 29.07
N GLU A 215 -26.50 -0.51 29.37
CA GLU A 215 -25.95 0.40 28.35
C GLU A 215 -24.76 -0.20 27.58
N SER A 216 -24.02 -1.11 28.19
CA SER A 216 -22.88 -1.81 27.58
C SER A 216 -23.31 -3.07 26.80
N HIS A 217 -24.59 -3.45 26.86
CA HIS A 217 -25.12 -4.67 26.26
C HIS A 217 -24.46 -5.96 26.78
N GLU A 218 -24.12 -6.01 28.07
CA GLU A 218 -23.58 -7.20 28.73
C GLU A 218 -24.63 -8.33 28.79
N ALA A 219 -24.18 -9.58 28.88
CA ALA A 219 -25.07 -10.71 29.17
C ALA A 219 -25.51 -10.75 30.66
N GLY A 220 -24.80 -10.01 31.51
CA GLY A 220 -25.04 -9.95 32.96
C GLY A 220 -23.81 -9.45 33.72
N ILE A 221 -23.77 -9.69 35.03
CA ILE A 221 -22.64 -9.30 35.90
C ILE A 221 -22.20 -10.49 36.77
N VAL A 222 -20.89 -10.56 37.03
CA VAL A 222 -20.32 -11.44 38.06
C VAL A 222 -19.90 -10.58 39.26
N VAL A 223 -20.42 -10.87 40.45
CA VAL A 223 -19.97 -10.19 41.69
C VAL A 223 -18.91 -11.05 42.36
N ASP A 224 -17.76 -10.44 42.64
CA ASP A 224 -16.61 -11.10 43.24
C ASP A 224 -16.07 -10.28 44.41
N PHE A 225 -16.76 -10.38 45.55
CA PHE A 225 -16.34 -9.71 46.77
C PHE A 225 -15.56 -10.69 47.64
N GLU A 226 -14.26 -10.48 47.69
CA GLU A 226 -13.32 -11.31 48.43
C GLU A 226 -13.07 -10.77 49.85
N GLU A 227 -12.66 -11.68 50.74
CA GLU A 227 -12.42 -11.46 52.17
C GLU A 227 -13.59 -10.76 52.90
N VAL A 228 -14.84 -11.14 52.60
CA VAL A 228 -16.02 -10.60 53.30
C VAL A 228 -16.07 -11.12 54.73
N PRO A 229 -15.87 -10.28 55.77
CA PRO A 229 -15.79 -10.77 57.13
C PRO A 229 -17.15 -11.29 57.62
N ASP A 230 -17.18 -12.24 58.57
CA ASP A 230 -18.39 -12.79 59.18
C ASP A 230 -19.41 -11.71 59.60
N SER A 231 -18.91 -10.61 60.17
CA SER A 231 -19.72 -9.46 60.61
C SER A 231 -20.51 -8.78 59.47
N SER A 232 -20.07 -8.94 58.22
CA SER A 232 -20.64 -8.31 57.02
C SER A 232 -21.42 -9.28 56.14
N GLN A 233 -21.42 -10.59 56.43
CA GLN A 233 -22.13 -11.61 55.64
C GLN A 233 -23.64 -11.31 55.51
N ALA A 234 -24.28 -10.83 56.59
CA ALA A 234 -25.69 -10.42 56.55
C ALA A 234 -25.93 -9.21 55.62
N HIS A 235 -25.00 -8.27 55.58
CA HIS A 235 -25.06 -7.12 54.69
C HIS A 235 -24.76 -7.50 53.23
N PHE A 236 -23.88 -8.48 53.01
CA PHE A 236 -23.60 -9.00 51.69
C PHE A 236 -24.82 -9.75 51.10
N ARG A 237 -25.50 -10.58 51.91
CA ARG A 237 -26.79 -11.17 51.50
C ARG A 237 -27.82 -10.09 51.16
N ALA A 238 -27.93 -9.03 51.95
CA ALA A 238 -28.84 -7.93 51.65
C ALA A 238 -28.50 -7.25 50.31
N PHE A 239 -27.22 -7.02 50.02
CA PHE A 239 -26.78 -6.49 48.73
C PHE A 239 -27.19 -7.38 47.55
N ILE A 240 -26.90 -8.69 47.62
CA ILE A 240 -27.26 -9.63 46.54
C ILE A 240 -28.78 -9.76 46.39
N GLY A 241 -29.53 -9.75 47.50
CA GLY A 241 -31.00 -9.73 47.48
C GLY A 241 -31.61 -8.45 46.91
N GLU A 242 -30.87 -7.33 46.89
CA GLU A 242 -31.24 -6.09 46.22
C GLU A 242 -30.83 -6.12 44.73
N LEU A 243 -29.65 -6.67 44.41
CA LEU A 243 -29.09 -6.69 43.06
C LEU A 243 -29.76 -7.71 42.12
N ALA A 244 -29.98 -8.94 42.58
CA ALA A 244 -30.49 -10.02 41.72
C ALA A 244 -31.85 -9.67 41.08
N PRO A 245 -32.87 -9.21 41.85
CA PRO A 245 -34.14 -8.81 41.25
C PRO A 245 -34.01 -7.61 40.30
N ALA A 246 -33.08 -6.69 40.57
CA ALA A 246 -32.86 -5.51 39.73
C ALA A 246 -32.25 -5.88 38.36
N MET A 247 -31.29 -6.82 38.34
CA MET A 247 -30.72 -7.37 37.11
C MET A 247 -31.77 -8.16 36.31
N HIS A 248 -32.51 -9.05 36.97
CA HIS A 248 -33.55 -9.86 36.32
C HIS A 248 -34.68 -9.01 35.73
N ALA A 249 -35.02 -7.87 36.34
CA ALA A 249 -36.06 -6.97 35.85
C ALA A 249 -35.73 -6.35 34.47
N VAL A 250 -34.45 -6.25 34.11
CA VAL A 250 -33.99 -5.77 32.80
C VAL A 250 -33.53 -6.92 31.87
N GLY A 251 -33.77 -8.17 32.27
CA GLY A 251 -33.44 -9.36 31.48
C GLY A 251 -31.97 -9.78 31.50
N LEU A 252 -31.18 -9.24 32.43
CA LEU A 252 -29.76 -9.55 32.60
C LEU A 252 -29.54 -10.62 33.67
N LYS A 253 -28.49 -11.43 33.51
CA LYS A 253 -28.11 -12.48 34.46
C LYS A 253 -27.23 -11.95 35.59
N LEU A 254 -27.23 -12.64 36.72
CA LEU A 254 -26.32 -12.40 37.84
C LEU A 254 -25.63 -13.70 38.25
N MET A 255 -24.30 -13.68 38.24
CA MET A 255 -23.47 -14.71 38.87
C MET A 255 -22.72 -14.12 40.07
N ILE A 256 -22.31 -15.00 40.98
CA ILE A 256 -21.53 -14.61 42.17
C ILE A 256 -20.35 -15.56 42.36
N ALA A 257 -19.14 -15.02 42.46
CA ALA A 257 -17.94 -15.76 42.83
C ALA A 257 -17.92 -15.96 44.34
N LEU A 258 -17.71 -17.20 44.77
CA LEU A 258 -17.63 -17.59 46.18
C LEU A 258 -16.43 -18.53 46.40
N PRO A 259 -15.68 -18.38 47.51
CA PRO A 259 -14.57 -19.26 47.83
C PRO A 259 -15.06 -20.70 48.02
N ALA A 260 -14.22 -21.69 47.76
CA ALA A 260 -14.54 -23.06 48.13
C ALA A 260 -14.32 -23.30 49.63
N ARG A 261 -15.24 -24.04 50.26
CA ARG A 261 -15.10 -24.53 51.65
C ARG A 261 -15.08 -23.42 52.71
N ASP A 262 -15.94 -22.42 52.56
CA ASP A 262 -16.17 -21.39 53.59
C ASP A 262 -17.64 -21.37 54.05
N ASP A 263 -17.88 -21.98 55.21
CA ASP A 263 -19.22 -22.07 55.82
C ASP A 263 -19.79 -20.70 56.26
N ALA A 264 -18.99 -19.62 56.22
CA ALA A 264 -19.48 -18.26 56.48
C ALA A 264 -20.43 -17.77 55.36
N TYR A 265 -20.29 -18.31 54.14
CA TYR A 265 -21.10 -17.96 52.99
C TYR A 265 -22.32 -18.88 52.86
N ASP A 266 -23.50 -18.29 52.68
CA ASP A 266 -24.77 -19.02 52.56
C ASP A 266 -25.02 -19.44 51.10
N TYR A 267 -24.38 -20.54 50.68
CA TYR A 267 -24.49 -21.05 49.30
C TYR A 267 -25.93 -21.33 48.89
N GLU A 268 -26.79 -21.83 49.79
CA GLU A 268 -28.21 -22.08 49.48
C GLU A 268 -28.95 -20.78 49.18
N TYR A 269 -28.71 -19.72 49.97
CA TYR A 269 -29.28 -18.39 49.71
C TYR A 269 -28.81 -17.83 48.37
N PHE A 270 -27.49 -17.80 48.13
CA PHE A 270 -26.94 -17.24 46.90
C PHE A 270 -27.37 -18.04 45.67
N GLY A 271 -27.38 -19.37 45.75
CA GLY A 271 -27.87 -20.24 44.68
C GLY A 271 -29.36 -20.08 44.37
N LYS A 272 -30.17 -19.61 45.33
CA LYS A 272 -31.58 -19.23 45.08
C LYS A 272 -31.71 -17.88 44.39
N GLN A 273 -30.88 -16.89 44.75
CA GLN A 273 -30.95 -15.53 44.20
C GLN A 273 -30.31 -15.42 42.81
N CYS A 274 -29.12 -15.99 42.62
CA CYS A 274 -28.31 -15.84 41.41
C CYS A 274 -28.66 -16.89 40.34
N ASP A 275 -28.31 -16.60 39.09
CA ASP A 275 -28.39 -17.53 37.97
C ASP A 275 -27.36 -18.65 38.11
N ALA A 276 -26.16 -18.33 38.63
CA ALA A 276 -25.13 -19.30 38.96
C ALA A 276 -24.21 -18.81 40.10
N ILE A 277 -23.57 -19.74 40.79
CA ILE A 277 -22.40 -19.51 41.64
C ILE A 277 -21.17 -19.90 40.83
N VAL A 278 -20.19 -18.99 40.73
CA VAL A 278 -18.84 -19.29 40.28
C VAL A 278 -18.05 -19.78 41.50
N LEU A 279 -17.87 -21.08 41.63
CA LEU A 279 -17.17 -21.66 42.78
C LEU A 279 -15.67 -21.57 42.53
N MET A 280 -14.95 -20.74 43.30
CA MET A 280 -13.49 -20.61 43.25
C MET A 280 -12.85 -21.83 43.92
N ASN A 281 -12.85 -22.96 43.20
CA ASN A 281 -12.44 -24.27 43.71
C ASN A 281 -10.93 -24.50 43.54
N TYR A 282 -10.15 -23.51 43.95
CA TYR A 282 -8.70 -23.48 43.93
C TYR A 282 -8.22 -22.73 45.19
N ASP A 283 -6.92 -22.42 45.29
CA ASP A 283 -6.31 -21.79 46.48
C ASP A 283 -6.46 -22.60 47.79
N GLN A 284 -6.45 -23.94 47.69
CA GLN A 284 -6.29 -24.81 48.87
C GLN A 284 -5.04 -24.41 49.67
N HIS A 285 -3.97 -24.06 48.94
CA HIS A 285 -2.81 -23.34 49.43
C HIS A 285 -2.69 -22.03 48.61
N TRP A 286 -2.46 -20.92 49.30
CA TRP A 286 -2.53 -19.54 48.76
C TRP A 286 -1.28 -18.76 49.20
N PRO A 287 -1.04 -17.52 48.72
CA PRO A 287 0.25 -16.85 48.89
C PRO A 287 0.75 -16.73 50.33
N TYR A 288 -0.15 -16.64 51.31
CA TYR A 288 0.23 -16.50 52.72
C TYR A 288 0.10 -17.79 53.54
N SER A 289 -0.25 -18.92 52.90
CA SER A 289 -0.24 -20.25 53.52
C SER A 289 1.14 -20.92 53.40
N PRO A 290 1.39 -22.04 54.11
CA PRO A 290 2.52 -22.90 53.81
C PRO A 290 2.43 -23.51 52.40
N PRO A 291 3.56 -23.83 51.73
CA PRO A 291 3.56 -24.43 50.40
C PRO A 291 2.76 -25.74 50.34
N GLY A 292 2.04 -25.98 49.24
CA GLY A 292 1.27 -27.20 49.00
C GLY A 292 0.44 -27.13 47.71
N PRO A 293 -0.32 -28.19 47.38
CA PRO A 293 -1.12 -28.25 46.16
C PRO A 293 -2.17 -27.15 46.12
N ILE A 294 -2.30 -26.48 44.97
CA ILE A 294 -3.24 -25.36 44.77
C ILE A 294 -4.68 -25.88 44.75
N ALA A 295 -4.91 -27.03 44.11
CA ALA A 295 -6.20 -27.70 44.07
C ALA A 295 -5.99 -29.22 43.95
N ALA A 296 -5.76 -29.90 45.08
CA ALA A 296 -5.63 -31.36 45.04
C ALA A 296 -6.91 -32.02 44.52
N GLN A 297 -6.81 -33.02 43.65
CA GLN A 297 -7.97 -33.61 42.96
C GLN A 297 -9.09 -34.07 43.90
N ASP A 298 -8.72 -34.76 44.99
CA ASP A 298 -9.68 -35.24 45.98
C ASP A 298 -10.33 -34.09 46.76
N TRP A 299 -9.58 -33.01 47.04
CA TRP A 299 -10.09 -31.81 47.69
C TRP A 299 -11.06 -31.07 46.77
N PHE A 300 -10.70 -30.91 45.50
CA PHE A 300 -11.53 -30.31 44.45
C PHE A 300 -12.87 -31.05 44.32
N ALA A 301 -12.82 -32.38 44.20
CA ALA A 301 -14.01 -33.22 44.04
C ALA A 301 -14.94 -33.20 45.27
N GLU A 302 -14.37 -33.21 46.46
CA GLU A 302 -15.13 -33.18 47.72
C GLU A 302 -15.85 -31.85 47.93
N ASN A 303 -15.15 -30.72 47.71
CA ASN A 303 -15.76 -29.40 47.81
C ASN A 303 -16.95 -29.25 46.84
N LEU A 304 -16.78 -29.73 45.61
CA LEU A 304 -17.85 -29.68 44.62
C LEU A 304 -19.04 -30.55 45.03
N ARG A 305 -18.81 -31.76 45.55
CA ARG A 305 -19.90 -32.59 46.09
C ARG A 305 -20.66 -31.92 47.23
N GLN A 306 -19.96 -31.26 48.15
CA GLN A 306 -20.56 -30.59 49.31
C GLN A 306 -21.46 -29.43 48.88
N VAL A 307 -21.01 -28.57 47.97
CA VAL A 307 -21.84 -27.46 47.46
C VAL A 307 -23.08 -28.00 46.74
N LEU A 308 -22.95 -29.12 46.02
CA LEU A 308 -24.07 -29.77 45.33
C LEU A 308 -25.12 -30.41 46.25
N GLU A 309 -24.85 -30.54 47.56
CA GLU A 309 -25.87 -30.96 48.53
C GLU A 309 -26.91 -29.86 48.77
N VAL A 310 -26.54 -28.59 48.55
CA VAL A 310 -27.38 -27.41 48.86
C VAL A 310 -27.71 -26.55 47.64
N VAL A 311 -26.93 -26.64 46.56
CA VAL A 311 -27.16 -25.89 45.30
C VAL A 311 -27.30 -26.86 44.12
N PRO A 312 -28.32 -26.72 43.25
CA PRO A 312 -28.44 -27.55 42.06
C PRO A 312 -27.23 -27.44 41.13
N ALA A 313 -26.81 -28.56 40.53
CA ALA A 313 -25.66 -28.61 39.63
C ALA A 313 -25.76 -27.61 38.46
N GLN A 314 -26.97 -27.38 37.95
CA GLN A 314 -27.25 -26.45 36.84
C GLN A 314 -27.06 -24.97 37.22
N LYS A 315 -26.72 -24.67 38.47
CA LYS A 315 -26.38 -23.34 38.97
C LYS A 315 -24.94 -23.21 39.46
N ILE A 316 -24.09 -24.20 39.17
CA ILE A 316 -22.67 -24.17 39.56
C ILE A 316 -21.81 -24.02 38.30
N VAL A 317 -21.03 -22.95 38.24
CA VAL A 317 -19.90 -22.79 37.32
C VAL A 317 -18.64 -22.99 38.15
N VAL A 318 -17.81 -23.97 37.83
CA VAL A 318 -16.63 -24.28 38.66
C VAL A 318 -15.40 -23.56 38.11
N GLY A 319 -14.69 -22.83 38.97
CA GLY A 319 -13.41 -22.22 38.65
C GLY A 319 -12.34 -23.29 38.43
N ILE A 320 -11.65 -23.22 37.29
CA ILE A 320 -10.50 -24.05 36.93
C ILE A 320 -9.27 -23.14 36.96
N ALA A 321 -8.39 -23.35 37.92
CA ALA A 321 -7.15 -22.60 38.04
C ALA A 321 -6.07 -23.21 37.15
N ASN A 322 -5.28 -22.35 36.50
CA ASN A 322 -4.14 -22.79 35.70
C ASN A 322 -2.99 -21.79 35.81
N TYR A 323 -2.37 -21.78 36.98
CA TYR A 323 -1.26 -20.91 37.36
C TYR A 323 -0.39 -21.64 38.40
N ALA A 324 0.69 -21.00 38.82
CA ALA A 324 1.62 -21.52 39.81
C ALA A 324 1.82 -20.54 40.97
N TYR A 325 2.23 -21.07 42.12
CA TYR A 325 2.76 -20.28 43.23
C TYR A 325 4.18 -20.70 43.55
N ASP A 326 5.07 -19.72 43.71
CA ASP A 326 6.44 -19.89 44.17
C ASP A 326 6.62 -19.35 45.60
N TRP A 327 6.84 -20.26 46.56
CA TRP A 327 7.11 -19.91 47.95
C TRP A 327 8.61 -19.91 48.25
N ALA A 328 9.14 -18.72 48.57
CA ALA A 328 10.48 -18.59 49.12
C ALA A 328 10.53 -18.91 50.64
N ALA A 329 11.45 -19.78 51.04
CA ALA A 329 11.69 -20.08 52.45
C ALA A 329 12.27 -18.85 53.20
N ALA A 330 11.56 -18.34 54.21
CA ALA A 330 12.04 -17.21 54.99
C ALA A 330 12.83 -17.62 56.27
N PRO A 331 13.80 -16.83 56.74
CA PRO A 331 14.70 -17.18 57.85
C PRO A 331 14.04 -17.39 59.24
N LYS A 332 12.73 -17.11 59.41
CA LYS A 332 12.04 -17.12 60.71
C LYS A 332 10.62 -17.69 60.63
N LYS A 333 10.43 -18.99 60.36
CA LYS A 333 9.15 -19.76 60.55
C LYS A 333 7.83 -19.11 60.06
N ARG A 334 7.89 -18.05 59.27
CA ARG A 334 6.83 -17.44 58.48
C ARG A 334 7.36 -17.54 57.05
N TYR A 335 6.65 -18.26 56.19
CA TYR A 335 6.90 -18.17 54.76
C TYR A 335 6.66 -16.70 54.34
N GLY A 336 7.43 -16.21 53.36
CA GLY A 336 7.07 -14.95 52.69
C GLY A 336 5.73 -15.12 51.97
N ALA A 337 5.12 -14.03 51.51
CA ALA A 337 4.03 -14.15 50.53
C ALA A 337 4.60 -14.86 49.29
N ALA A 338 3.93 -15.90 48.82
CA ALA A 338 4.26 -16.56 47.56
C ALA A 338 4.03 -15.60 46.40
N GLU A 339 4.78 -15.81 45.32
CA GLU A 339 4.58 -15.12 44.06
C GLU A 339 3.68 -15.98 43.16
N GLU A 340 2.60 -15.39 42.62
CA GLU A 340 1.80 -16.02 41.57
C GLU A 340 2.54 -15.85 40.25
N VAL A 341 2.74 -16.93 39.52
CA VAL A 341 3.42 -16.93 38.20
C VAL A 341 2.63 -17.76 37.20
N SER A 342 2.79 -17.48 35.91
CA SER A 342 2.15 -18.28 34.86
C SER A 342 2.74 -19.70 34.81
N ILE A 343 2.04 -20.64 34.18
CA ILE A 343 2.58 -22.00 33.99
C ILE A 343 3.86 -21.96 33.15
N GLN A 344 3.92 -21.08 32.15
CA GLN A 344 5.10 -20.93 31.30
C GLN A 344 6.31 -20.40 32.09
N GLU A 345 6.11 -19.43 32.99
CA GLU A 345 7.15 -18.93 33.90
C GLU A 345 7.59 -20.00 34.91
N ALA A 346 6.64 -20.74 35.48
CA ALA A 346 6.96 -21.84 36.40
C ALA A 346 7.80 -22.94 35.71
N LEU A 347 7.49 -23.29 34.47
CA LEU A 347 8.27 -24.28 33.72
C LEU A 347 9.64 -23.73 33.32
N LEU A 348 9.74 -22.44 33.00
CA LEU A 348 11.03 -21.78 32.76
C LEU A 348 11.93 -21.81 34.00
N HIS A 349 11.42 -21.44 35.17
CA HIS A 349 12.17 -21.50 36.42
C HIS A 349 12.68 -22.93 36.70
N ALA A 350 11.91 -23.96 36.32
CA ALA A 350 12.36 -25.35 36.38
C ALA A 350 13.53 -25.64 35.42
N ASP A 351 13.46 -25.18 34.16
CA ASP A 351 14.54 -25.34 33.16
C ASP A 351 15.82 -24.60 33.57
N GLU A 352 15.70 -23.33 33.97
CA GLU A 352 16.83 -22.49 34.39
C GLU A 352 17.53 -23.00 35.64
N SER A 353 16.76 -23.58 36.56
CA SER A 353 17.28 -24.18 37.77
C SER A 353 17.71 -25.64 37.61
N ASP A 354 17.54 -26.26 36.44
CA ASP A 354 17.81 -27.69 36.23
C ASP A 354 17.04 -28.56 37.27
N ALA A 355 15.83 -28.12 37.64
CA ALA A 355 14.94 -28.77 38.58
C ALA A 355 14.01 -29.74 37.85
N ASN A 356 13.84 -30.94 38.40
CA ASN A 356 12.93 -31.93 37.86
C ASN A 356 11.52 -31.70 38.40
N VAL A 357 10.56 -31.42 37.52
CA VAL A 357 9.13 -31.39 37.84
C VAL A 357 8.67 -32.79 38.23
N GLU A 358 8.06 -32.94 39.41
CA GLU A 358 7.50 -34.20 39.88
C GLU A 358 5.98 -34.09 39.96
N PHE A 359 5.26 -35.09 39.44
CA PHE A 359 3.80 -35.21 39.60
C PHE A 359 3.49 -35.96 40.90
N ASP A 360 2.85 -35.31 41.87
CA ASP A 360 2.53 -35.94 43.15
C ASP A 360 1.31 -36.87 42.98
N GLY A 361 1.49 -38.17 43.17
CA GLY A 361 0.43 -39.17 43.00
C GLY A 361 -0.68 -39.13 44.06
N ASP A 362 -0.50 -38.42 45.18
CA ASP A 362 -1.51 -38.27 46.23
C ASP A 362 -2.43 -37.07 45.95
N SER A 363 -1.90 -35.93 45.51
CA SER A 363 -2.69 -34.73 45.16
C SER A 363 -3.08 -34.67 43.69
N LEU A 364 -2.37 -35.40 42.81
CA LEU A 364 -2.41 -35.28 41.35
C LEU A 364 -2.09 -33.85 40.89
N ASN A 365 -1.10 -33.21 41.51
CA ASN A 365 -0.62 -31.87 41.13
C ASN A 365 0.91 -31.91 40.96
N PRO A 366 1.47 -31.23 39.95
CA PRO A 366 2.90 -31.11 39.76
C PRO A 366 3.56 -30.11 40.73
N HIS A 367 4.81 -30.39 41.10
CA HIS A 367 5.61 -29.53 41.95
C HIS A 367 7.11 -29.71 41.73
N TYR A 368 7.91 -28.74 42.16
CA TYR A 368 9.37 -28.87 42.24
C TYR A 368 9.97 -27.91 43.29
N SER A 369 11.29 -27.94 43.45
CA SER A 369 12.00 -27.02 44.34
C SER A 369 13.36 -26.66 43.77
N TYR A 370 13.82 -25.44 44.00
CA TYR A 370 15.10 -24.94 43.51
C TYR A 370 15.77 -23.98 44.50
N TYR A 371 17.03 -23.62 44.22
CA TYR A 371 17.75 -22.57 44.94
C TYR A 371 17.86 -21.31 44.09
N ASP A 372 17.53 -20.16 44.67
CA ASP A 372 17.82 -18.86 44.07
C ASP A 372 19.31 -18.49 44.20
N GLU A 373 19.71 -17.40 43.57
CA GLU A 373 21.08 -16.84 43.62
C GLU A 373 21.55 -16.47 45.05
N HIS A 374 20.61 -16.32 45.99
CA HIS A 374 20.84 -16.01 47.40
C HIS A 374 20.86 -17.28 48.29
N ASN A 375 20.82 -18.48 47.71
CA ASN A 375 20.72 -19.78 48.39
C ASN A 375 19.43 -19.95 49.23
N ARG A 376 18.35 -19.26 48.90
CA ARG A 376 17.01 -19.53 49.48
C ARG A 376 16.37 -20.69 48.74
N VAL A 377 15.68 -21.55 49.49
CA VAL A 377 14.92 -22.66 48.90
C VAL A 377 13.56 -22.12 48.47
N HIS A 378 13.21 -22.40 47.23
CA HIS A 378 11.90 -22.12 46.65
C HIS A 378 11.13 -23.43 46.48
N GLN A 379 9.82 -23.41 46.74
CA GLN A 379 8.91 -24.53 46.50
C GLN A 379 7.81 -24.06 45.58
N VAL A 380 7.67 -24.71 44.43
CA VAL A 380 6.70 -24.34 43.40
C VAL A 380 5.67 -25.45 43.27
N TRP A 381 4.39 -25.08 43.33
CA TRP A 381 3.25 -25.94 43.02
C TRP A 381 2.42 -25.26 41.94
N PHE A 382 1.86 -26.03 41.02
CA PHE A 382 1.11 -25.46 39.90
C PHE A 382 0.02 -26.39 39.39
N LEU A 383 -0.86 -25.84 38.55
CA LEU A 383 -1.96 -26.54 37.89
C LEU A 383 -1.81 -26.38 36.38
N ASP A 384 -1.53 -27.46 35.67
CA ASP A 384 -1.30 -27.46 34.23
C ASP A 384 -2.46 -28.09 33.45
N ALA A 385 -2.28 -28.41 32.16
CA ALA A 385 -3.37 -29.01 31.38
C ALA A 385 -3.76 -30.42 31.86
N ILE A 386 -2.86 -31.17 32.50
CA ILE A 386 -3.14 -32.51 33.04
C ILE A 386 -4.00 -32.41 34.29
N THR A 387 -3.70 -31.47 35.19
CA THR A 387 -4.56 -31.21 36.35
C THR A 387 -5.92 -30.65 35.92
N ALA A 388 -5.94 -29.69 34.98
CA ALA A 388 -7.19 -29.15 34.45
C ALA A 388 -8.06 -30.22 33.79
N TYR A 389 -7.46 -31.16 33.02
CA TYR A 389 -8.22 -32.29 32.46
C TYR A 389 -8.92 -33.06 33.57
N ASN A 390 -8.20 -33.42 34.64
CA ASN A 390 -8.73 -34.20 35.76
C ASN A 390 -9.88 -33.46 36.48
N GLU A 391 -9.74 -32.16 36.71
CA GLU A 391 -10.77 -31.30 37.32
C GLU A 391 -12.01 -31.15 36.43
N LEU A 392 -11.81 -30.96 35.11
CA LEU A 392 -12.88 -30.95 34.12
C LEU A 392 -13.65 -32.28 34.15
N ARG A 393 -12.98 -33.44 34.18
CA ARG A 393 -13.65 -34.76 34.21
C ARG A 393 -14.58 -34.89 35.41
N VAL A 394 -14.15 -34.45 36.58
CA VAL A 394 -15.00 -34.50 37.79
C VAL A 394 -16.19 -33.56 37.66
N SER A 395 -15.97 -32.35 37.17
CA SER A 395 -17.02 -31.34 36.96
C SER A 395 -18.12 -31.84 36.01
N GLU A 396 -17.72 -32.44 34.89
CA GLU A 396 -18.66 -32.98 33.90
C GLU A 396 -19.45 -34.19 34.39
N ARG A 397 -18.81 -35.09 35.14
CA ARG A 397 -19.49 -36.27 35.73
C ARG A 397 -20.50 -35.87 36.80
N LEU A 398 -20.28 -34.73 37.46
CA LEU A 398 -21.23 -34.12 38.38
C LEU A 398 -22.27 -33.23 37.69
N ALA A 399 -22.16 -33.07 36.36
CA ALA A 399 -23.10 -32.35 35.50
C ALA A 399 -23.38 -30.91 35.96
N VAL A 400 -22.32 -30.21 36.39
CA VAL A 400 -22.38 -28.78 36.74
C VAL A 400 -22.76 -27.92 35.53
N GLN A 401 -23.20 -26.68 35.72
CA GLN A 401 -23.60 -25.79 34.62
C GLN A 401 -22.46 -25.50 33.64
N GLY A 402 -21.24 -25.39 34.16
CA GLY A 402 -20.08 -25.08 33.35
C GLY A 402 -18.82 -24.90 34.18
N THR A 403 -17.80 -24.35 33.53
CA THR A 403 -16.47 -24.12 34.12
C THR A 403 -15.94 -22.76 33.71
N ALA A 404 -15.13 -22.12 34.55
CA ALA A 404 -14.55 -20.81 34.32
C ALA A 404 -13.03 -20.84 34.51
N LEU A 405 -12.26 -20.57 33.46
CA LEU A 405 -10.79 -20.56 33.53
C LEU A 405 -10.27 -19.32 34.24
N TRP A 406 -9.58 -19.49 35.37
CA TRP A 406 -8.81 -18.45 36.05
C TRP A 406 -7.30 -18.68 35.83
N ARG A 407 -6.64 -17.88 34.99
CA ARG A 407 -7.18 -16.82 34.10
C ARG A 407 -6.52 -16.88 32.72
N LEU A 408 -7.11 -16.21 31.74
CA LEU A 408 -6.48 -16.07 30.42
C LEU A 408 -5.08 -15.46 30.57
N GLY A 409 -4.12 -16.01 29.83
CA GLY A 409 -2.72 -15.60 29.88
C GLY A 409 -1.83 -16.42 30.82
N SER A 410 -2.38 -16.93 31.93
CA SER A 410 -1.60 -17.71 32.92
C SER A 410 -1.50 -19.21 32.60
N ALA A 411 -2.45 -19.73 31.81
CA ALA A 411 -2.66 -21.15 31.60
C ALA A 411 -1.60 -21.83 30.74
N ASP A 412 -1.42 -23.13 30.98
CA ASP A 412 -0.75 -24.07 30.09
C ASP A 412 -1.33 -23.96 28.68
N THR A 413 -0.46 -23.69 27.70
CA THR A 413 -0.84 -23.43 26.31
C THR A 413 -1.53 -24.61 25.61
N SER A 414 -1.43 -25.81 26.18
CA SER A 414 -2.01 -27.03 25.64
C SER A 414 -3.30 -27.47 26.36
N ILE A 415 -3.88 -26.62 27.23
CA ILE A 415 -5.17 -26.90 27.89
C ILE A 415 -6.35 -26.97 26.90
N TRP A 416 -6.32 -26.19 25.83
CA TRP A 416 -7.47 -25.94 24.95
C TRP A 416 -8.08 -27.17 24.27
N PRO A 417 -7.30 -28.17 23.79
CA PRO A 417 -7.85 -29.44 23.34
C PRO A 417 -8.71 -30.17 24.37
N ALA A 418 -8.37 -30.08 25.66
CA ALA A 418 -9.17 -30.65 26.75
C ALA A 418 -10.34 -29.75 27.15
N TRP A 419 -10.16 -28.43 27.07
CA TRP A 419 -11.15 -27.42 27.42
C TRP A 419 -12.45 -27.52 26.59
N ASP A 420 -12.33 -27.69 25.27
CA ASP A 420 -13.50 -27.79 24.38
C ASP A 420 -14.13 -29.20 24.36
N ALA A 421 -13.50 -30.20 24.98
CA ALA A 421 -13.92 -31.61 24.85
C ALA A 421 -14.70 -32.12 26.08
N THR A 422 -16.02 -32.27 25.95
CA THR A 422 -16.89 -32.87 27.00
C THR A 422 -16.75 -34.39 27.15
N ARG A 423 -16.14 -35.05 26.16
CA ARG A 423 -15.86 -36.49 26.10
C ARG A 423 -14.61 -36.73 25.25
N PRO A 424 -13.43 -36.32 25.73
CA PRO A 424 -12.19 -36.43 24.99
C PRO A 424 -11.90 -37.91 24.73
N ASP A 425 -11.62 -38.23 23.47
CA ASP A 425 -11.13 -39.54 23.07
C ASP A 425 -9.60 -39.62 23.27
N ASP A 426 -9.02 -40.77 22.91
CA ASP A 426 -7.57 -40.94 23.00
C ASP A 426 -6.81 -39.94 22.11
N ALA A 427 -7.41 -39.52 20.99
CA ALA A 427 -6.79 -38.54 20.10
C ALA A 427 -6.74 -37.15 20.74
N THR A 428 -7.77 -36.73 21.47
CA THR A 428 -7.77 -35.49 22.24
C THR A 428 -6.76 -35.54 23.38
N ARG A 429 -6.72 -36.63 24.16
CA ARG A 429 -5.69 -36.81 25.22
C ARG A 429 -4.27 -36.74 24.65
N GLN A 430 -4.02 -37.40 23.52
CA GLN A 430 -2.70 -37.38 22.87
C GLN A 430 -2.24 -35.98 22.45
N LYS A 431 -3.15 -35.02 22.19
CA LYS A 431 -2.78 -33.63 21.89
C LYS A 431 -2.12 -32.92 23.07
N LEU A 432 -2.39 -33.34 24.31
CA LEU A 432 -1.77 -32.78 25.52
C LEU A 432 -0.27 -33.11 25.62
N THR A 433 0.23 -34.07 24.82
CA THR A 433 1.65 -34.44 24.74
C THR A 433 2.52 -33.29 24.22
N ASP A 434 2.00 -32.49 23.29
CA ASP A 434 2.72 -31.36 22.68
C ASP A 434 2.47 -30.10 23.50
N LEU A 435 3.56 -29.42 23.87
CA LEU A 435 3.52 -28.17 24.64
C LEU A 435 3.96 -27.02 23.73
N PRO A 436 3.03 -26.26 23.14
CA PRO A 436 3.37 -25.05 22.40
C PRO A 436 4.07 -24.02 23.30
N PRO A 437 4.98 -23.19 22.76
CA PRO A 437 5.50 -22.04 23.48
C PRO A 437 4.38 -21.10 23.97
N GLY A 438 4.53 -20.58 25.18
CA GLY A 438 3.69 -19.54 25.77
C GLY A 438 3.72 -18.19 25.05
N PRO A 439 2.70 -17.34 25.29
CA PRO A 439 2.70 -15.95 24.84
C PRO A 439 3.69 -15.08 25.60
N ASP A 440 4.19 -15.54 26.77
CA ASP A 440 5.06 -14.76 27.66
C ASP A 440 6.37 -14.35 27.00
N LEU A 441 6.92 -13.22 27.42
CA LEU A 441 8.27 -12.80 27.07
C LEU A 441 9.16 -12.85 28.31
N ILE A 442 10.34 -13.44 28.15
CA ILE A 442 11.35 -13.42 29.21
C ILE A 442 12.23 -12.21 28.93
N LEU A 443 12.09 -11.19 29.78
CA LEU A 443 12.80 -9.91 29.65
C LEU A 443 13.83 -9.81 30.78
N GLU A 444 15.12 -9.84 30.44
CA GLU A 444 16.20 -9.78 31.42
C GLU A 444 16.92 -8.42 31.38
N GLY A 445 16.82 -7.64 32.46
CA GLY A 445 17.49 -6.34 32.61
C GLY A 445 16.57 -5.13 32.39
N ASP A 446 17.14 -3.93 32.46
CA ASP A 446 16.37 -2.66 32.49
C ASP A 446 16.67 -1.73 31.30
N GLY A 447 17.33 -2.25 30.27
CA GLY A 447 17.75 -1.47 29.11
C GLY A 447 16.71 -1.33 27.99
N ASP A 448 17.01 -0.47 27.01
CA ASP A 448 16.16 -0.24 25.84
C ASP A 448 16.67 -0.94 24.57
N ILE A 449 17.82 -1.61 24.64
CA ILE A 449 18.43 -2.28 23.49
C ILE A 449 18.23 -3.77 23.69
N TRP A 450 17.63 -4.43 22.71
CA TRP A 450 17.17 -5.81 22.88
C TRP A 450 18.06 -6.79 22.15
N HIS A 451 18.35 -7.88 22.85
CA HIS A 451 19.14 -8.97 22.32
C HIS A 451 18.44 -10.30 22.57
N PHE A 452 18.03 -10.95 21.48
CA PHE A 452 17.36 -12.25 21.53
C PHE A 452 18.41 -13.34 21.80
N THR A 453 18.40 -13.94 22.98
CA THR A 453 19.34 -14.99 23.40
C THR A 453 18.80 -16.39 23.09
N ASP A 454 17.49 -16.59 23.20
CA ASP A 454 16.79 -17.82 22.85
C ASP A 454 15.53 -17.55 22.00
N LYS A 455 15.17 -18.55 21.19
CA LYS A 455 13.92 -18.56 20.39
C LYS A 455 12.95 -19.58 20.97
N PRO A 456 11.63 -19.42 20.72
CA PRO A 456 10.62 -20.34 21.20
C PRO A 456 10.92 -21.78 20.81
N LYS A 457 10.87 -22.68 21.80
CA LYS A 457 11.06 -24.12 21.63
C LYS A 457 9.79 -24.82 22.09
N ARG A 458 9.27 -25.72 21.26
CA ARG A 458 8.15 -26.58 21.65
C ARG A 458 8.63 -27.55 22.72
N GLY A 459 7.86 -27.66 23.79
CA GLY A 459 8.05 -28.68 24.82
C GLY A 459 7.33 -29.98 24.46
N ARG A 460 7.50 -30.98 25.32
CA ARG A 460 6.82 -32.25 25.24
C ARG A 460 6.65 -32.84 26.64
N ARG A 461 5.52 -33.49 26.89
CA ARG A 461 5.29 -34.30 28.09
C ARG A 461 4.82 -35.69 27.75
N SER A 462 5.03 -36.60 28.70
CA SER A 462 4.45 -37.93 28.74
C SER A 462 3.59 -38.08 29.99
N PHE A 463 2.56 -38.94 29.95
CA PHE A 463 1.63 -39.11 31.07
C PHE A 463 1.09 -40.55 31.14
N GLU A 464 0.63 -40.95 32.32
CA GLU A 464 -0.12 -42.18 32.54
C GLU A 464 -1.61 -41.89 32.74
N TYR A 465 -2.48 -42.68 32.11
CA TYR A 465 -3.93 -42.50 32.14
C TYR A 465 -4.63 -43.77 32.62
N ASP A 466 -5.47 -43.64 33.66
CA ASP A 466 -6.32 -44.73 34.16
C ASP A 466 -7.72 -44.66 33.55
N ALA A 467 -8.00 -45.53 32.60
CA ALA A 467 -9.30 -45.62 31.93
C ALA A 467 -10.48 -45.96 32.87
N ARG A 468 -10.24 -46.48 34.08
CA ARG A 468 -11.32 -46.78 35.04
C ARG A 468 -11.79 -45.53 35.77
N SER A 469 -10.85 -44.70 36.21
CA SER A 469 -11.17 -43.43 36.84
C SER A 469 -11.37 -42.29 35.83
N ASP A 470 -10.90 -42.46 34.58
CA ASP A 470 -10.78 -41.40 33.55
C ASP A 470 -9.95 -40.23 34.07
N LEU A 471 -8.84 -40.53 34.74
CA LEU A 471 -7.92 -39.51 35.23
C LEU A 471 -6.51 -39.84 34.78
N PHE A 472 -5.71 -38.80 34.60
CA PHE A 472 -4.26 -38.91 34.56
C PHE A 472 -3.74 -39.16 35.97
N THR A 473 -2.83 -40.13 36.10
CA THR A 473 -2.26 -40.56 37.39
C THR A 473 -0.79 -40.25 37.54
N ASP A 474 -0.11 -39.91 36.45
CA ASP A 474 1.30 -39.51 36.43
C ASP A 474 1.59 -38.63 35.21
N GLU A 475 2.63 -37.80 35.31
CA GLU A 475 3.12 -36.91 34.26
C GLU A 475 4.62 -36.70 34.37
N ASN A 476 5.29 -36.62 33.23
CA ASN A 476 6.69 -36.27 33.11
C ASN A 476 6.91 -35.27 31.98
N TYR A 477 7.63 -34.19 32.26
CA TYR A 477 8.06 -33.24 31.24
C TYR A 477 9.31 -33.79 30.54
N ASP A 478 9.15 -34.25 29.29
CA ASP A 478 10.26 -34.76 28.47
C ASP A 478 11.13 -33.60 27.94
N ALA A 479 10.51 -32.46 27.68
CA ALA A 479 11.15 -31.20 27.29
C ALA A 479 10.28 -30.01 27.72
N ILE A 480 10.89 -29.00 28.33
CA ILE A 480 10.20 -27.78 28.76
C ILE A 480 9.93 -26.87 27.54
N PRO A 481 8.70 -26.33 27.37
CA PRO A 481 8.44 -25.29 26.39
C PRO A 481 9.16 -24.00 26.81
N LEU A 482 9.85 -23.35 25.87
CA LEU A 482 10.52 -22.07 26.12
C LEU A 482 9.94 -21.01 25.20
N SER A 483 9.86 -19.77 25.68
CA SER A 483 9.49 -18.60 24.87
C SER A 483 10.73 -17.82 24.40
N TYR A 484 10.55 -16.62 23.84
CA TYR A 484 11.64 -15.70 23.56
C TYR A 484 12.30 -15.26 24.88
N ASN A 485 13.63 -15.37 24.93
CA ASN A 485 14.43 -14.69 25.95
C ASN A 485 15.13 -13.49 25.30
N ILE A 486 14.93 -12.32 25.90
CA ILE A 486 15.37 -11.02 25.42
C ILE A 486 16.14 -10.30 26.53
N ASP A 487 17.45 -10.19 26.37
CA ASP A 487 18.29 -9.37 27.22
C ASP A 487 18.04 -7.89 26.87
N GLN A 488 17.77 -7.08 27.90
CA GLN A 488 17.50 -5.65 27.85
C GLN A 488 18.72 -4.87 28.33
N LEU A 489 19.47 -4.36 27.35
CA LEU A 489 20.82 -3.82 27.53
C LEU A 489 20.84 -2.29 27.39
N GLY A 490 21.90 -1.67 27.92
CA GLY A 490 22.11 -0.22 27.84
C GLY A 490 21.46 0.58 28.98
N ALA A 491 20.97 -0.08 30.03
CA ALA A 491 20.48 0.57 31.24
C ALA A 491 21.56 1.48 31.85
N ALA A 492 21.25 2.74 32.10
CA ALA A 492 22.20 3.68 32.68
C ALA A 492 21.53 4.77 33.54
N ASN A 493 22.08 5.02 34.72
CA ASN A 493 21.55 6.07 35.59
C ASN A 493 21.79 7.48 35.01
N LYS A 494 20.73 8.28 34.89
CA LYS A 494 20.74 9.68 34.38
C LYS A 494 21.46 9.88 33.04
N LYS A 495 21.48 8.87 32.17
CA LYS A 495 21.85 9.03 30.75
C LYS A 495 20.62 8.88 29.87
N ILE A 496 20.52 9.65 28.80
CA ILE A 496 19.36 9.60 27.90
C ILE A 496 19.77 9.85 26.45
N VAL A 497 19.13 9.15 25.53
CA VAL A 497 19.28 9.27 24.08
C VAL A 497 18.00 9.86 23.51
N ILE A 498 18.13 10.80 22.58
CA ILE A 498 17.00 11.25 21.75
C ILE A 498 17.06 10.48 20.43
N SER A 499 15.96 9.82 20.08
CA SER A 499 15.78 9.13 18.81
C SER A 499 14.70 9.80 17.96
N PHE A 500 14.85 9.73 16.64
CA PHE A 500 13.90 10.24 15.66
C PHE A 500 13.52 9.18 14.63
N ASP A 501 12.23 8.97 14.43
CA ASP A 501 11.69 8.03 13.45
C ASP A 501 10.95 8.76 12.31
N ASP A 502 10.72 8.05 11.21
CA ASP A 502 10.04 8.47 9.96
C ASP A 502 10.80 9.40 9.01
N GLY A 503 11.95 9.93 9.41
CA GLY A 503 12.77 10.82 8.59
C GLY A 503 13.56 10.14 7.47
N PRO A 504 14.33 10.93 6.69
CA PRO A 504 14.42 12.38 6.74
C PRO A 504 13.28 13.09 6.01
N ASP A 505 12.62 14.02 6.68
CA ASP A 505 11.63 14.93 6.10
C ASP A 505 12.30 16.23 5.60
N PRO A 506 11.97 16.71 4.39
CA PRO A 506 12.56 17.90 3.80
C PRO A 506 12.33 19.21 4.58
N GLN A 507 11.28 19.29 5.40
CA GLN A 507 10.82 20.48 6.11
C GLN A 507 11.15 20.44 7.60
N TRP A 508 11.08 19.26 8.24
CA TRP A 508 11.20 19.12 9.69
C TRP A 508 12.61 18.74 10.15
N THR A 509 13.19 17.67 9.59
CA THR A 509 14.51 17.15 9.98
C THR A 509 15.62 18.20 10.00
N PRO A 510 15.78 19.10 8.99
CA PRO A 510 16.82 20.12 9.02
C PRO A 510 16.71 21.10 10.20
N LYS A 511 15.48 21.41 10.63
CA LYS A 511 15.23 22.32 11.76
C LYS A 511 15.49 21.65 13.10
N MET A 512 15.22 20.35 13.20
CA MET A 512 15.57 19.56 14.39
C MET A 512 17.09 19.43 14.52
N LEU A 513 17.80 19.16 13.42
CA LEU A 513 19.27 19.18 13.38
C LEU A 513 19.85 20.53 13.84
N ASP A 514 19.28 21.65 13.40
CA ASP A 514 19.71 22.99 13.86
C ASP A 514 19.58 23.14 15.39
N ILE A 515 18.49 22.64 15.99
CA ILE A 515 18.27 22.67 17.45
C ILE A 515 19.27 21.76 18.16
N LEU A 516 19.46 20.51 17.68
CA LEU A 516 20.39 19.55 18.28
C LEU A 516 21.83 20.08 18.24
N LYS A 517 22.24 20.69 17.13
CA LYS A 517 23.54 21.36 16.97
C LYS A 517 23.68 22.54 17.91
N GLN A 518 22.67 23.41 18.01
CA GLN A 518 22.67 24.54 18.94
C GLN A 518 22.78 24.08 20.40
N LYS A 519 22.08 22.99 20.75
CA LYS A 519 22.05 22.43 22.11
C LYS A 519 23.23 21.50 22.40
N ASN A 520 24.03 21.13 21.40
CA ASN A 520 25.11 20.14 21.47
C ASN A 520 24.62 18.82 22.06
N VAL A 521 23.62 18.21 21.41
CA VAL A 521 22.98 16.96 21.84
C VAL A 521 23.16 15.90 20.74
N PRO A 522 23.81 14.76 21.01
CA PRO A 522 23.80 13.63 20.09
C PRO A 522 22.40 13.02 20.00
N ALA A 523 22.10 12.40 18.86
CA ALA A 523 20.83 11.75 18.59
C ALA A 523 21.03 10.56 17.65
N VAL A 524 19.99 9.73 17.50
CA VAL A 524 19.92 8.65 16.51
C VAL A 524 18.69 8.86 15.62
N PHE A 525 18.85 8.69 14.30
CA PHE A 525 17.78 8.84 13.30
C PHE A 525 17.49 7.49 12.66
N PHE A 526 16.31 6.92 12.85
CA PHE A 526 15.84 5.71 12.20
C PHE A 526 15.16 6.08 10.88
N VAL A 527 15.89 5.91 9.79
CA VAL A 527 15.48 6.48 8.49
C VAL A 527 14.67 5.50 7.66
N ILE A 528 13.61 6.01 7.05
CA ILE A 528 12.87 5.31 6.00
C ILE A 528 13.68 5.41 4.71
N GLY A 529 14.08 4.27 4.15
CA GLY A 529 14.95 4.22 2.97
C GLY A 529 14.42 5.02 1.77
N ASN A 530 13.11 4.99 1.51
CA ASN A 530 12.52 5.80 0.44
C ASN A 530 12.58 7.32 0.70
N MET A 531 12.52 7.76 1.95
CA MET A 531 12.67 9.18 2.33
C MET A 531 14.13 9.61 2.24
N ALA A 532 15.04 8.77 2.76
CA ALA A 532 16.48 8.95 2.65
C ALA A 532 16.96 9.00 1.19
N ASN A 533 16.39 8.17 0.30
CA ASN A 533 16.70 8.20 -1.11
C ASN A 533 16.19 9.48 -1.76
N GLN A 534 15.11 10.10 -1.27
CA GLN A 534 14.65 11.37 -1.81
C GLN A 534 15.48 12.57 -1.33
N ARG A 535 16.06 12.48 -0.12
CA ARG A 535 16.87 13.53 0.51
C ARG A 535 18.23 13.00 1.01
N PRO A 536 19.10 12.51 0.11
CA PRO A 536 20.42 12.02 0.50
C PRO A 536 21.29 13.14 1.11
N ASP A 537 21.01 14.40 0.79
CA ASP A 537 21.65 15.57 1.38
C ASP A 537 21.36 15.74 2.87
N ILE A 538 20.14 15.42 3.31
CA ILE A 538 19.76 15.46 4.73
C ILE A 538 20.39 14.28 5.47
N LEU A 539 20.32 13.06 4.90
CA LEU A 539 20.95 11.87 5.47
C LEU A 539 22.47 12.08 5.68
N GLN A 540 23.16 12.68 4.70
CA GLN A 540 24.57 13.05 4.84
C GLN A 540 24.79 14.06 5.96
N ARG A 541 23.89 15.03 6.13
CA ARG A 541 23.97 16.03 7.18
C ARG A 541 23.80 15.41 8.57
N GLU A 542 22.80 14.55 8.77
CA GLU A 542 22.59 13.81 10.03
C GLU A 542 23.88 13.11 10.46
N TYR A 543 24.48 12.35 9.54
CA TYR A 543 25.73 11.63 9.82
C TYR A 543 26.93 12.57 10.02
N ALA A 544 27.07 13.61 9.20
CA ALA A 544 28.20 14.55 9.29
C ALA A 544 28.18 15.39 10.58
N GLU A 545 26.99 15.70 11.12
CA GLU A 545 26.82 16.45 12.37
C GLU A 545 27.03 15.58 13.63
N GLY A 546 27.28 14.28 13.45
CA GLY A 546 27.70 13.37 14.53
C GLY A 546 26.62 12.40 15.02
N HIS A 547 25.42 12.42 14.41
CA HIS A 547 24.30 11.57 14.82
C HIS A 547 24.44 10.13 14.30
N GLU A 548 23.86 9.19 15.02
CA GLU A 548 23.80 7.78 14.61
C GLU A 548 22.63 7.56 13.66
N ILE A 549 22.75 6.64 12.69
CA ILE A 549 21.71 6.36 11.69
C ILE A 549 21.23 4.94 11.88
N GLY A 550 19.96 4.72 12.17
CA GLY A 550 19.32 3.40 12.20
C GLY A 550 18.50 3.11 10.95
N ASN A 551 18.30 1.83 10.68
CA ASN A 551 17.42 1.36 9.62
C ASN A 551 15.97 1.33 10.14
N HIS A 552 15.03 1.90 9.38
CA HIS A 552 13.59 1.87 9.67
C HIS A 552 12.79 1.29 8.49
N THR A 553 13.37 0.30 7.79
CA THR A 553 12.88 -0.30 6.52
C THR A 553 12.86 0.67 5.34
N PHE A 554 12.53 0.20 4.13
CA PHE A 554 12.59 1.02 2.93
C PHE A 554 11.28 1.75 2.64
N THR A 555 10.14 1.08 2.82
CA THR A 555 8.80 1.63 2.52
C THR A 555 7.91 1.81 3.75
N HIS A 556 8.42 1.59 4.96
CA HIS A 556 7.64 1.70 6.21
C HIS A 556 6.38 0.80 6.22
N PRO A 557 6.51 -0.54 6.05
CA PRO A 557 5.38 -1.47 6.11
C PRO A 557 4.97 -1.77 7.56
N ARG A 558 3.73 -2.25 7.79
CA ARG A 558 3.35 -2.82 9.10
C ARG A 558 4.20 -4.06 9.39
N PHE A 559 4.95 -4.01 10.49
CA PHE A 559 5.98 -5.01 10.79
C PHE A 559 5.41 -6.38 11.21
N ASP A 560 4.23 -6.42 11.82
CA ASP A 560 3.64 -7.68 12.33
C ASP A 560 3.18 -8.63 11.20
N ASP A 561 2.83 -8.07 10.04
CA ASP A 561 2.18 -8.78 8.93
C ASP A 561 3.09 -8.99 7.70
N ILE A 562 4.37 -8.58 7.78
CA ILE A 562 5.28 -8.63 6.64
C ILE A 562 5.88 -10.04 6.45
N PRO A 563 5.89 -10.61 5.23
CA PRO A 563 6.61 -11.86 4.97
C PRO A 563 8.10 -11.70 5.23
N GLN A 564 8.73 -12.69 5.87
CA GLN A 564 10.18 -12.66 6.17
C GLN A 564 11.06 -12.37 4.95
N SER A 565 10.68 -12.85 3.77
CA SER A 565 11.40 -12.53 2.54
C SER A 565 11.35 -11.02 2.27
N GLU A 566 10.17 -10.41 2.28
CA GLU A 566 9.97 -8.97 2.10
C GLU A 566 10.70 -8.16 3.16
N LEU A 567 10.67 -8.57 4.44
CA LEU A 567 11.44 -7.91 5.50
C LEU A 567 12.95 -7.90 5.19
N ARG A 568 13.51 -9.02 4.70
CA ARG A 568 14.90 -9.05 4.23
C ARG A 568 15.16 -8.02 3.12
N TRP A 569 14.29 -7.93 2.11
CA TRP A 569 14.43 -6.94 1.02
C TRP A 569 14.37 -5.51 1.55
N GLN A 570 13.43 -5.21 2.45
CA GLN A 570 13.23 -3.90 3.07
C GLN A 570 14.48 -3.45 3.84
N LEU A 571 15.00 -4.31 4.71
CA LEU A 571 16.21 -4.02 5.48
C LEU A 571 17.43 -3.86 4.56
N ASN A 572 17.58 -4.75 3.59
CA ASN A 572 18.74 -4.75 2.68
C ASN A 572 18.76 -3.53 1.76
N LEU A 573 17.60 -3.10 1.24
CA LEU A 573 17.47 -1.89 0.42
C LEU A 573 17.90 -0.63 1.20
N THR A 574 17.39 -0.47 2.42
CA THR A 574 17.76 0.68 3.26
C THR A 574 19.23 0.64 3.64
N GLN A 575 19.78 -0.55 3.92
CA GLN A 575 21.20 -0.70 4.22
C GLN A 575 22.09 -0.32 3.04
N ARG A 576 21.82 -0.84 1.84
CA ARG A 576 22.59 -0.47 0.62
C ARG A 576 22.50 1.01 0.31
N LEU A 577 21.35 1.63 0.59
CA LEU A 577 21.20 3.07 0.46
C LEU A 577 22.07 3.84 1.47
N ILE A 578 22.09 3.42 2.74
CA ILE A 578 22.95 3.99 3.79
C ILE A 578 24.43 3.86 3.37
N GLU A 579 24.84 2.68 2.91
CA GLU A 579 26.21 2.40 2.47
C GLU A 579 26.62 3.28 1.28
N SER A 580 25.78 3.34 0.25
CA SER A 580 26.04 4.16 -0.95
C SER A 580 26.07 5.65 -0.68
N THR A 581 25.31 6.12 0.31
CA THR A 581 25.18 7.55 0.62
C THR A 581 26.22 8.03 1.62
N LEU A 582 26.53 7.22 2.64
CA LEU A 582 27.35 7.60 3.80
C LEU A 582 28.72 6.90 3.85
N GLY A 583 28.91 5.81 3.11
CA GLY A 583 30.14 5.03 3.17
C GLY A 583 30.33 4.24 4.46
N VAL A 584 29.24 3.97 5.19
CA VAL A 584 29.23 3.16 6.41
C VAL A 584 28.05 2.19 6.42
N LYS A 585 28.18 1.10 7.18
CA LYS A 585 27.08 0.20 7.52
C LYS A 585 26.49 0.62 8.87
N SER A 586 25.18 0.78 8.93
CA SER A 586 24.49 0.79 10.22
C SER A 586 24.22 -0.63 10.68
N ILE A 587 24.33 -0.87 11.98
CA ILE A 587 23.79 -2.07 12.62
C ILE A 587 22.57 -1.76 13.48
N LEU A 588 22.12 -0.50 13.56
CA LEU A 588 20.98 -0.13 14.40
C LEU A 588 19.70 -0.34 13.60
N PHE A 589 18.70 -0.95 14.21
CA PHE A 589 17.39 -1.18 13.60
C PHE A 589 16.27 -0.89 14.60
N ARG A 590 15.21 -0.26 14.12
CA ARG A 590 13.94 -0.14 14.84
C ARG A 590 12.80 -0.53 13.89
N PRO A 591 11.88 -1.42 14.30
CA PRO A 591 10.76 -1.84 13.47
C PRO A 591 9.68 -0.75 13.33
N PRO A 592 9.13 -0.51 12.13
CA PRO A 592 7.96 0.35 11.92
C PRO A 592 6.69 -0.21 12.60
N TYR A 593 5.88 0.65 13.23
CA TYR A 593 4.59 0.32 13.84
C TYR A 593 4.58 -0.77 14.94
N GLY A 594 5.68 -1.49 15.13
CA GLY A 594 5.66 -2.75 15.87
C GLY A 594 5.88 -2.55 17.37
N ILE A 595 6.44 -1.41 17.80
CA ILE A 595 7.05 -1.26 19.14
C ILE A 595 6.99 0.21 19.61
N ASP A 596 5.78 0.75 19.67
CA ASP A 596 5.52 2.06 20.31
C ASP A 596 5.48 1.95 21.85
N HIS A 597 5.79 0.75 22.38
CA HIS A 597 5.92 0.41 23.79
C HIS A 597 6.86 -0.80 23.95
N GLN A 598 7.22 -1.17 25.19
CA GLN A 598 7.93 -2.43 25.41
C GLN A 598 7.08 -3.60 24.93
N PRO A 599 7.70 -4.65 24.34
CA PRO A 599 6.93 -5.75 23.81
C PRO A 599 6.35 -6.52 24.98
N GLU A 600 5.08 -6.84 24.89
CA GLU A 600 4.35 -7.44 26.02
C GLU A 600 4.17 -8.95 25.83
N TYR A 601 4.17 -9.45 24.58
CA TYR A 601 3.97 -10.87 24.27
C TYR A 601 4.73 -11.33 23.00
N ALA A 602 4.93 -12.64 22.87
CA ALA A 602 5.80 -13.31 21.90
C ALA A 602 5.49 -13.00 20.42
N GLU A 603 4.24 -12.70 20.09
CA GLU A 603 3.85 -12.42 18.70
C GLU A 603 4.39 -11.08 18.19
N GLU A 604 4.46 -10.05 19.05
CA GLU A 604 4.95 -8.70 18.71
C GLU A 604 6.44 -8.72 18.30
N VAL A 605 7.19 -9.66 18.86
CA VAL A 605 8.63 -9.78 18.61
C VAL A 605 8.98 -10.86 17.58
N SER A 606 8.00 -11.59 17.06
CA SER A 606 8.23 -12.82 16.28
C SER A 606 9.09 -12.64 15.02
N GLN A 607 9.11 -11.43 14.44
CA GLN A 607 9.91 -11.08 13.26
C GLN A 607 11.28 -10.49 13.61
N LEU A 608 11.50 -10.04 14.85
CA LEU A 608 12.74 -9.37 15.27
C LEU A 608 13.99 -10.26 15.27
N PRO A 609 13.91 -11.57 15.62
CA PRO A 609 15.07 -12.45 15.51
C PRO A 609 15.66 -12.49 14.10
N LEU A 610 14.84 -12.29 13.07
CA LEU A 610 15.33 -12.22 11.69
C LEU A 610 16.23 -10.99 11.46
N ALA A 611 15.84 -9.82 11.98
CA ALA A 611 16.68 -8.64 11.91
C ALA A 611 18.00 -8.86 12.67
N GLN A 612 17.95 -9.51 13.83
CA GLN A 612 19.16 -9.84 14.59
C GLN A 612 20.05 -10.86 13.85
N GLU A 613 19.49 -11.87 13.20
CA GLU A 613 20.25 -12.81 12.34
C GLU A 613 20.94 -12.12 11.18
N MET A 614 20.35 -11.04 10.66
CA MET A 614 20.96 -10.18 9.65
C MET A 614 22.05 -9.27 10.23
N GLY A 615 22.26 -9.31 11.55
CA GLY A 615 23.30 -8.60 12.30
C GLY A 615 22.90 -7.21 12.79
N TYR A 616 21.60 -6.90 12.85
CA TYR A 616 21.11 -5.68 13.46
C TYR A 616 21.00 -5.81 15.00
N LEU A 617 21.28 -4.72 15.69
CA LEU A 617 20.90 -4.44 17.06
C LEU A 617 19.53 -3.76 17.07
N ILE A 618 18.61 -4.34 17.83
CA ILE A 618 17.23 -3.85 17.92
C ILE A 618 17.19 -2.78 19.00
N VAL A 619 16.80 -1.57 18.61
CA VAL A 619 16.73 -0.41 19.50
C VAL A 619 15.26 -0.11 19.79
N GLY A 620 14.82 -0.48 20.97
CA GLY A 620 13.50 -0.16 21.49
C GLY A 620 13.44 1.28 22.03
N GLN A 621 12.44 1.51 22.86
CA GLN A 621 12.21 2.74 23.60
C GLN A 621 11.25 2.46 24.77
N ARG A 622 11.40 3.22 25.86
CA ARG A 622 10.52 3.18 27.05
C ARG A 622 9.91 4.55 27.37
N ILE A 623 10.21 5.56 26.55
CA ILE A 623 9.77 6.94 26.72
C ILE A 623 9.17 7.41 25.39
N ASP A 624 7.86 7.23 25.26
CA ASP A 624 7.07 7.70 24.12
C ASP A 624 6.09 8.80 24.58
N PRO A 625 6.24 10.04 24.09
CA PRO A 625 5.30 11.11 24.37
C PRO A 625 4.12 11.19 23.39
N ASP A 626 3.96 10.23 22.47
CA ASP A 626 2.95 10.20 21.41
C ASP A 626 2.98 11.43 20.50
N ASP A 627 4.18 11.96 20.21
CA ASP A 627 4.34 13.23 19.47
C ASP A 627 3.79 13.19 18.04
N TRP A 628 3.58 11.99 17.52
CA TRP A 628 2.98 11.70 16.22
C TRP A 628 1.44 11.73 16.22
N SER A 629 0.81 11.61 17.40
CA SER A 629 -0.63 11.41 17.56
C SER A 629 -1.47 12.65 17.18
N LEU A 630 -2.64 12.40 16.61
CA LEU A 630 -3.61 13.42 16.22
C LEU A 630 -4.86 13.31 17.09
N ARG A 631 -5.17 14.38 17.84
CA ARG A 631 -6.42 14.51 18.61
C ARG A 631 -7.36 15.46 17.88
N ASP A 632 -8.54 14.97 17.51
CA ASP A 632 -9.50 15.70 16.66
C ASP A 632 -8.88 16.23 15.34
N GLY A 633 -7.95 15.46 14.76
CA GLY A 633 -7.23 15.80 13.53
C GLY A 633 -6.14 16.86 13.69
N LYS A 634 -5.74 17.22 14.92
CA LYS A 634 -4.66 18.18 15.21
C LYS A 634 -3.53 17.54 16.02
N PRO A 635 -2.27 17.94 15.81
CA PRO A 635 -1.16 17.48 16.63
C PRO A 635 -1.33 17.84 18.11
N ILE A 636 -0.90 16.94 19.01
CA ILE A 636 -0.93 17.20 20.44
C ILE A 636 -0.05 18.42 20.83
N PRO A 637 -0.43 19.23 21.83
CA PRO A 637 0.33 20.42 22.20
C PRO A 637 1.76 20.10 22.68
N ALA A 638 2.72 20.94 22.29
CA ALA A 638 4.13 20.80 22.70
C ALA A 638 4.36 20.72 24.22
N LYS A 639 3.46 21.30 25.02
CA LYS A 639 3.52 21.21 26.48
C LYS A 639 3.24 19.77 26.96
N GLU A 640 2.27 19.09 26.37
CA GLU A 640 1.91 17.72 26.73
C GLU A 640 3.05 16.76 26.38
N ILE A 641 3.71 16.96 25.23
CA ILE A 641 4.93 16.22 24.85
C ILE A 641 6.00 16.37 25.93
N VAL A 642 6.30 17.61 26.35
CA VAL A 642 7.30 17.89 27.39
C VAL A 642 6.91 17.23 28.73
N ASP A 643 5.67 17.43 29.17
CA ASP A 643 5.18 16.89 30.44
C ASP A 643 5.17 15.35 30.42
N SER A 644 4.87 14.72 29.27
CA SER A 644 4.93 13.27 29.10
C SER A 644 6.36 12.73 29.20
N VAL A 645 7.31 13.29 28.45
CA VAL A 645 8.73 12.90 28.54
C VAL A 645 9.24 13.03 29.98
N LEU A 646 8.91 14.14 30.66
CA LEU A 646 9.37 14.38 32.03
C LEU A 646 8.72 13.43 33.06
N ARG A 647 7.50 12.95 32.84
CA ARG A 647 6.89 11.92 33.71
C ARG A 647 7.53 10.55 33.52
N GLN A 648 7.98 10.26 32.30
CA GLN A 648 8.51 8.96 31.90
C GLN A 648 10.03 8.86 31.99
N ALA A 649 10.75 9.97 32.21
CA ALA A 649 12.21 10.03 32.10
C ALA A 649 13.00 9.00 32.94
N ASP A 650 12.45 8.56 34.08
CA ASP A 650 13.08 7.54 34.94
C ASP A 650 12.70 6.10 34.57
N LYS A 651 11.84 5.89 33.54
CA LYS A 651 11.42 4.55 33.07
C LYS A 651 12.43 3.88 32.13
N GLY A 652 13.29 4.65 31.46
CA GLY A 652 14.25 4.13 30.49
C GLY A 652 15.29 5.18 30.05
N ASN A 653 16.03 4.87 28.99
CA ASN A 653 17.18 5.61 28.51
C ASN A 653 17.02 6.17 27.08
N ILE A 654 16.01 5.78 26.31
CA ILE A 654 15.79 6.21 24.92
C ILE A 654 14.41 6.84 24.76
N ILE A 655 14.39 8.10 24.31
CA ILE A 655 13.17 8.86 23.98
C ILE A 655 12.86 8.67 22.50
N LEU A 656 11.64 8.27 22.17
CA LEU A 656 11.11 8.27 20.81
C LEU A 656 10.48 9.63 20.49
N LEU A 657 10.87 10.22 19.36
CA LEU A 657 10.24 11.38 18.73
C LEU A 657 10.17 11.12 17.22
N HIS A 658 9.41 11.91 16.48
CA HIS A 658 9.29 11.75 15.03
C HIS A 658 9.79 12.98 14.29
N ASP A 659 10.63 12.79 13.27
CA ASP A 659 11.08 13.85 12.36
C ASP A 659 10.45 13.77 10.96
N GLY A 660 9.66 12.72 10.68
CA GLY A 660 8.82 12.58 9.48
C GLY A 660 7.39 12.13 9.78
N GLY A 661 6.64 11.72 8.77
CA GLY A 661 5.32 11.08 8.96
C GLY A 661 4.12 12.03 9.19
N GLY A 662 4.27 13.34 9.04
CA GLY A 662 3.15 14.29 9.20
C GLY A 662 3.57 15.72 9.57
N ASP A 663 2.67 16.46 10.23
CA ASP A 663 3.01 17.76 10.83
C ASP A 663 3.79 17.54 12.14
N ARG A 664 5.03 18.04 12.20
CA ARG A 664 5.94 17.96 13.37
C ARG A 664 6.22 19.31 14.01
N SER A 665 5.34 20.30 13.79
CA SER A 665 5.48 21.64 14.39
C SER A 665 5.48 21.63 15.92
N GLN A 666 4.70 20.76 16.56
CA GLN A 666 4.63 20.64 18.02
C GLN A 666 5.86 19.92 18.59
N THR A 667 6.32 18.82 17.97
CA THR A 667 7.59 18.14 18.29
C THR A 667 8.76 19.13 18.22
N LEU A 668 8.85 19.91 17.14
CA LEU A 668 9.89 20.92 16.96
C LEU A 668 9.87 21.98 18.07
N THR A 669 8.68 22.36 18.54
CA THR A 669 8.50 23.33 19.63
C THR A 669 8.81 22.72 21.01
N ALA A 670 8.60 21.42 21.19
CA ALA A 670 8.85 20.69 22.42
C ALA A 670 10.34 20.36 22.61
N LEU A 671 11.04 19.96 21.55
CA LEU A 671 12.42 19.47 21.57
C LEU A 671 13.40 20.33 22.42
N PRO A 672 13.54 21.65 22.23
CA PRO A 672 14.47 22.44 23.04
C PRO A 672 14.07 22.49 24.52
N LYS A 673 12.77 22.45 24.82
CA LYS A 673 12.25 22.46 26.20
C LYS A 673 12.49 21.13 26.91
N VAL A 674 12.32 20.02 26.19
CA VAL A 674 12.66 18.66 26.67
C VAL A 674 14.14 18.61 27.05
N ILE A 675 15.03 19.07 26.15
CA ILE A 675 16.48 19.09 26.38
C ILE A 675 16.84 19.90 27.62
N ASP A 676 16.31 21.12 27.74
CA ASP A 676 16.62 22.01 28.85
C ASP A 676 16.08 21.45 30.18
N ALA A 677 14.85 20.94 30.19
CA ALA A 677 14.23 20.40 31.40
C ALA A 677 14.92 19.13 31.91
N LEU A 678 15.34 18.22 31.01
CA LEU A 678 16.07 17.01 31.38
C LEU A 678 17.47 17.33 31.92
N ARG A 679 18.18 18.32 31.34
CA ARG A 679 19.46 18.81 31.89
C ARG A 679 19.30 19.38 33.30
N VAL A 680 18.23 20.15 33.55
CA VAL A 680 17.92 20.66 34.90
C VAL A 680 17.67 19.52 35.89
N ARG A 681 17.10 18.40 35.44
CA ARG A 681 16.93 17.17 36.24
C ARG A 681 18.18 16.29 36.33
N GLY A 682 19.32 16.75 35.80
CA GLY A 682 20.62 16.08 35.90
C GLY A 682 20.88 15.00 34.85
N TYR A 683 20.07 14.90 33.80
CA TYR A 683 20.30 13.94 32.72
C TYR A 683 21.44 14.38 31.78
N GLN A 684 22.28 13.43 31.41
CA GLN A 684 23.30 13.57 30.37
C GLN A 684 22.79 12.98 29.06
N PHE A 685 22.85 13.78 27.98
CA PHE A 685 22.56 13.30 26.63
C PHE A 685 23.73 12.52 26.05
N VAL A 686 23.48 11.31 25.57
CA VAL A 686 24.48 10.36 25.03
C VAL A 686 24.00 9.71 23.74
N SER A 687 24.85 8.94 23.06
CA SER A 687 24.45 8.12 21.90
C SER A 687 24.07 6.69 22.27
N VAL A 688 23.51 5.91 21.33
CA VAL A 688 23.22 4.48 21.55
C VAL A 688 24.52 3.71 21.77
N ALA A 689 25.59 4.04 21.02
CA ALA A 689 26.90 3.44 21.25
C ALA A 689 27.43 3.69 22.66
N ASP A 690 27.24 4.90 23.20
CA ASP A 690 27.66 5.25 24.57
C ASP A 690 26.89 4.48 25.65
N LEU A 691 25.59 4.21 25.45
CA LEU A 691 24.80 3.34 26.35
C LEU A 691 25.36 1.91 26.39
N LEU A 692 25.86 1.41 25.25
CA LEU A 692 26.50 0.10 25.13
C LEU A 692 27.98 0.10 25.56
N GLY A 693 28.54 1.24 25.98
CA GLY A 693 29.97 1.37 26.26
C GLY A 693 30.86 1.15 25.03
N LYS A 694 30.35 1.43 23.83
CA LYS A 694 31.06 1.31 22.54
C LYS A 694 31.29 2.68 21.92
N THR A 695 32.14 2.73 20.90
CA THR A 695 32.33 3.93 20.07
C THR A 695 31.35 3.94 18.90
N ARG A 696 30.97 5.11 18.40
CA ARG A 696 30.15 5.28 17.18
C ARG A 696 30.62 4.42 15.99
N ALA A 697 31.92 4.27 15.78
CA ALA A 697 32.48 3.45 14.67
C ALA A 697 32.18 1.94 14.79
N LYS A 698 31.72 1.46 15.95
CA LYS A 698 31.28 0.07 16.15
C LYS A 698 29.82 -0.15 15.76
N VAL A 699 28.99 0.89 15.81
CA VAL A 699 27.58 0.85 15.37
C VAL A 699 27.39 1.43 13.96
N MET A 700 28.32 2.27 13.50
CA MET A 700 28.44 2.82 12.14
C MET A 700 29.76 2.34 11.51
N VAL A 701 29.76 1.13 10.97
CA VAL A 701 30.98 0.42 10.55
C VAL A 701 31.47 0.97 9.20
N PRO A 702 32.72 1.48 9.10
CA PRO A 702 33.26 1.97 7.83
C PRO A 702 33.39 0.87 6.77
N LEU A 703 33.07 1.19 5.52
CA LEU A 703 33.20 0.24 4.40
C LEU A 703 34.66 -0.06 4.04
N SER A 704 34.92 -1.34 3.74
CA SER A 704 36.14 -1.81 3.11
C SER A 704 36.29 -1.28 1.67
N SER A 705 37.45 -1.50 1.05
CA SER A 705 37.69 -0.99 -0.31
C SER A 705 36.82 -1.66 -1.37
N GLU A 706 36.49 -2.94 -1.20
CA GLU A 706 35.63 -3.70 -2.11
C GLU A 706 34.17 -3.26 -1.97
N GLU A 707 33.66 -3.17 -0.75
CA GLU A 707 32.29 -2.71 -0.46
C GLU A 707 32.05 -1.28 -0.93
N ARG A 708 33.07 -0.40 -0.90
CA ARG A 708 32.95 0.95 -1.48
C ARG A 708 32.69 0.95 -2.98
N LEU A 709 33.19 -0.05 -3.72
CA LEU A 709 32.91 -0.16 -5.15
C LEU A 709 31.47 -0.58 -5.38
N GLU A 710 30.98 -1.57 -4.62
CA GLU A 710 29.58 -2.01 -4.67
C GLU A 710 28.62 -0.88 -4.30
N ALA A 711 28.90 -0.19 -3.20
CA ALA A 711 28.13 0.96 -2.74
C ALA A 711 28.08 2.10 -3.78
N ARG A 712 29.14 2.29 -4.58
CA ARG A 712 29.11 3.26 -5.70
C ARG A 712 28.20 2.81 -6.85
N ILE A 713 28.19 1.53 -7.18
CA ILE A 713 27.29 0.98 -8.21
C ILE A 713 25.84 1.11 -7.74
N ASP A 714 25.56 0.76 -6.49
CA ASP A 714 24.25 0.93 -5.86
C ASP A 714 23.83 2.41 -5.86
N GLY A 715 24.74 3.32 -5.54
CA GLY A 715 24.50 4.77 -5.61
C GLY A 715 24.14 5.27 -7.02
N VAL A 716 24.76 4.71 -8.07
CA VAL A 716 24.37 4.99 -9.47
C VAL A 716 22.95 4.50 -9.73
N ILE A 717 22.59 3.31 -9.24
CA ILE A 717 21.24 2.74 -9.44
C ILE A 717 20.18 3.59 -8.72
N PHE A 718 20.40 3.94 -7.45
CA PHE A 718 19.51 4.82 -6.70
C PHE A 718 19.37 6.19 -7.36
N SER A 719 20.47 6.76 -7.88
CA SER A 719 20.45 8.02 -8.63
C SER A 719 19.67 7.93 -9.95
N LEU A 720 19.84 6.83 -10.71
CA LEU A 720 19.08 6.58 -11.93
C LEU A 720 17.58 6.43 -11.63
N PHE A 721 17.24 5.74 -10.54
CA PHE A 721 15.85 5.60 -10.09
C PHE A 721 15.22 6.95 -9.74
N GLN A 722 15.93 7.79 -8.98
CA GLN A 722 15.48 9.16 -8.67
C GLN A 722 15.31 9.99 -9.94
N TRP A 723 16.31 9.97 -10.83
CA TRP A 723 16.27 10.74 -12.08
C TRP A 723 15.12 10.30 -12.97
N PHE A 724 14.87 8.99 -13.05
CA PHE A 724 13.73 8.43 -13.76
C PHE A 724 12.41 8.94 -13.18
N ARG A 725 12.22 8.82 -11.86
CA ARG A 725 11.00 9.29 -11.16
C ARG A 725 10.76 10.80 -11.36
N PHE A 726 11.80 11.61 -11.21
CA PHE A 726 11.74 13.07 -11.43
C PHE A 726 11.43 13.42 -12.90
N SER A 727 12.09 12.73 -13.84
CA SER A 727 11.92 12.97 -15.28
C SER A 727 10.49 12.65 -15.72
N ILE A 728 9.90 11.58 -15.19
CA ILE A 728 8.50 11.24 -15.44
C ILE A 728 7.60 12.39 -15.01
N GLY A 729 7.66 12.80 -13.74
CA GLY A 729 6.82 13.90 -13.22
C GLY A 729 6.97 15.18 -14.05
N THR A 730 8.21 15.52 -14.43
CA THR A 730 8.53 16.68 -15.26
C THR A 730 7.93 16.56 -16.67
N ILE A 731 8.06 15.41 -17.32
CA ILE A 731 7.47 15.14 -18.65
C ILE A 731 5.96 15.27 -18.60
N PHE A 732 5.31 14.78 -17.54
CA PHE A 732 3.86 14.91 -17.34
C PHE A 732 3.43 16.37 -17.22
N VAL A 733 4.04 17.13 -16.32
CA VAL A 733 3.72 18.56 -16.12
C VAL A 733 3.98 19.35 -17.40
N LEU A 734 5.13 19.15 -18.04
CA LEU A 734 5.48 19.82 -19.29
C LEU A 734 4.50 19.45 -20.42
N GLY A 735 4.13 18.17 -20.54
CA GLY A 735 3.17 17.69 -21.52
C GLY A 735 1.80 18.34 -21.35
N ILE A 736 1.30 18.43 -20.12
CA ILE A 736 0.04 19.11 -19.79
C ILE A 736 0.14 20.58 -20.17
N VAL A 737 1.16 21.30 -19.69
CA VAL A 737 1.33 22.73 -19.98
C VAL A 737 1.40 23.00 -21.49
N LEU A 738 2.15 22.18 -22.24
CA LEU A 738 2.28 22.32 -23.69
C LEU A 738 0.97 22.06 -24.43
N VAL A 739 0.26 20.96 -24.10
CA VAL A 739 -0.99 20.60 -24.79
C VAL A 739 -2.10 21.57 -24.44
N SER A 740 -2.29 21.89 -23.16
CA SER A 740 -3.31 22.85 -22.70
C SER A 740 -3.02 24.25 -23.22
N GLY A 741 -1.76 24.70 -23.16
CA GLY A 741 -1.34 25.99 -23.70
C GLY A 741 -1.59 26.08 -25.21
N ARG A 742 -1.25 25.03 -25.96
CA ARG A 742 -1.56 24.96 -27.40
C ARG A 742 -3.06 25.01 -27.67
N ALA A 743 -3.86 24.20 -26.97
CA ALA A 743 -5.31 24.15 -27.17
C ALA A 743 -5.95 25.52 -26.94
N LEU A 744 -5.55 26.23 -25.88
CA LEU A 744 -6.00 27.59 -25.59
C LEU A 744 -5.59 28.58 -26.70
N ILE A 745 -4.33 28.54 -27.15
CA ILE A 745 -3.84 29.45 -28.20
C ILE A 745 -4.57 29.19 -29.53
N ILE A 746 -4.68 27.93 -29.95
CA ILE A 746 -5.37 27.55 -31.20
C ILE A 746 -6.85 27.90 -31.12
N GLY A 747 -7.52 27.59 -30.00
CA GLY A 747 -8.93 27.92 -29.81
C GLY A 747 -9.19 29.43 -29.85
N LEU A 748 -8.34 30.24 -29.19
CA LEU A 748 -8.44 31.70 -29.22
C LEU A 748 -8.20 32.26 -30.62
N LEU A 749 -7.16 31.81 -31.33
CA LEU A 749 -6.87 32.25 -32.69
C LEU A 749 -7.97 31.84 -33.67
N ALA A 750 -8.49 30.62 -33.55
CA ALA A 750 -9.62 30.15 -34.34
C ALA A 750 -10.88 30.98 -34.10
N LEU A 751 -11.15 31.41 -32.86
CA LEU A 751 -12.26 32.31 -32.54
C LEU A 751 -12.04 33.72 -33.11
N ILE A 752 -10.82 34.26 -33.01
CA ILE A 752 -10.47 35.57 -33.58
C ILE A 752 -10.67 35.56 -35.10
N GLU A 753 -10.27 34.48 -35.77
CA GLU A 753 -10.48 34.31 -37.20
C GLU A 753 -11.97 34.31 -37.53
N LYS A 754 -12.78 33.56 -36.76
CA LYS A 754 -14.20 33.40 -37.04
C LYS A 754 -14.98 34.73 -36.96
N LEU A 755 -14.50 35.63 -36.11
CA LEU A 755 -15.06 36.97 -35.92
C LEU A 755 -14.53 37.99 -36.94
N ARG A 756 -13.52 37.63 -37.74
CA ARG A 756 -12.92 38.51 -38.74
C ARG A 756 -13.84 38.60 -39.97
N PRO A 757 -14.11 39.81 -40.47
CA PRO A 757 -14.85 39.98 -41.73
C PRO A 757 -14.06 39.39 -42.91
N ASP A 758 -14.77 38.67 -43.78
CA ASP A 758 -14.24 38.14 -45.02
C ASP A 758 -14.22 39.23 -46.10
N TYR A 759 -13.04 39.46 -46.68
CA TYR A 759 -12.80 40.50 -47.69
C TYR A 759 -12.42 39.91 -49.05
N ALA A 760 -12.41 38.58 -49.21
CA ALA A 760 -11.99 37.95 -50.45
C ALA A 760 -13.11 38.05 -51.51
N VAL A 761 -12.82 38.77 -52.60
CA VAL A 761 -13.73 38.98 -53.73
C VAL A 761 -13.19 38.23 -54.95
N ILE A 762 -14.09 37.61 -55.73
CA ILE A 762 -13.72 36.97 -56.98
C ILE A 762 -13.13 38.03 -57.93
N PRO A 763 -11.91 37.84 -58.48
CA PRO A 763 -11.35 38.77 -59.45
C PRO A 763 -12.27 38.96 -60.66
N ASP A 764 -12.32 40.18 -61.22
CA ASP A 764 -13.09 40.47 -62.45
C ASP A 764 -12.13 40.93 -63.57
N PRO A 765 -11.97 40.18 -64.67
CA PRO A 765 -12.60 38.88 -64.96
C PRO A 765 -12.07 37.75 -64.07
N PRO A 766 -12.88 36.70 -63.81
CA PRO A 766 -12.45 35.55 -63.00
C PRO A 766 -11.31 34.80 -63.70
N PRO A 767 -10.29 34.33 -62.96
CA PRO A 767 -9.17 33.63 -63.55
C PRO A 767 -9.61 32.26 -64.09
N SER A 768 -9.01 31.86 -65.21
CA SER A 768 -9.18 30.52 -65.78
C SER A 768 -8.67 29.45 -64.81
N VAL A 769 -9.37 28.32 -64.70
CA VAL A 769 -9.03 27.24 -63.75
C VAL A 769 -8.86 25.90 -64.46
N THR A 770 -7.78 25.18 -64.13
CA THR A 770 -7.63 23.76 -64.50
C THR A 770 -7.67 22.87 -63.27
N VAL A 771 -8.60 21.93 -63.24
CA VAL A 771 -8.68 20.88 -62.21
C VAL A 771 -7.82 19.69 -62.63
N LEU A 772 -6.95 19.22 -61.75
CA LEU A 772 -6.09 18.05 -61.95
C LEU A 772 -6.57 16.91 -61.05
N ILE A 773 -6.88 15.76 -61.65
CA ILE A 773 -7.39 14.58 -60.94
C ILE A 773 -6.48 13.39 -61.25
N PRO A 774 -5.61 12.97 -60.31
CA PRO A 774 -4.84 11.74 -60.44
C PRO A 774 -5.69 10.54 -60.01
N ALA A 775 -5.83 9.53 -60.89
CA ALA A 775 -6.67 8.36 -60.64
C ALA A 775 -5.87 7.05 -60.80
N HIS A 776 -5.98 6.14 -59.82
CA HIS A 776 -5.39 4.80 -59.89
C HIS A 776 -6.21 3.78 -59.08
N ASN A 777 -6.93 2.91 -59.78
CA ASN A 777 -7.85 1.92 -59.20
C ASN A 777 -9.00 2.53 -58.36
N GLU A 778 -9.79 3.39 -58.99
CA GLU A 778 -10.87 4.19 -58.40
C GLU A 778 -12.24 3.92 -59.07
N GLU A 779 -12.47 2.70 -59.58
CA GLU A 779 -13.68 2.37 -60.36
C GLU A 779 -15.00 2.62 -59.63
N SER A 780 -15.00 2.59 -58.30
CA SER A 780 -16.20 2.78 -57.47
C SER A 780 -16.64 4.24 -57.32
N VAL A 781 -15.72 5.21 -57.49
CA VAL A 781 -15.94 6.62 -57.11
C VAL A 781 -15.61 7.62 -58.21
N ILE A 782 -14.77 7.26 -59.20
CA ILE A 782 -14.25 8.22 -60.20
C ILE A 782 -15.34 8.94 -61.01
N VAL A 783 -16.45 8.26 -61.32
CA VAL A 783 -17.56 8.86 -62.08
C VAL A 783 -18.27 9.94 -61.27
N GLN A 784 -18.49 9.71 -59.97
CA GLN A 784 -19.12 10.68 -59.07
C GLN A 784 -18.24 11.91 -58.88
N THR A 785 -16.94 11.69 -58.63
CA THR A 785 -15.92 12.75 -58.54
C THR A 785 -15.93 13.64 -59.79
N MET A 786 -15.76 13.05 -60.98
CA MET A 786 -15.76 13.79 -62.25
C MET A 786 -17.06 14.57 -62.48
N THR A 787 -18.20 13.95 -62.15
CA THR A 787 -19.52 14.56 -62.27
C THR A 787 -19.65 15.79 -61.35
N SER A 788 -19.23 15.68 -60.09
CA SER A 788 -19.28 16.79 -59.13
C SER A 788 -18.46 18.00 -59.59
N VAL A 789 -17.28 17.76 -60.18
CA VAL A 789 -16.41 18.81 -60.72
C VAL A 789 -17.05 19.48 -61.94
N LEU A 790 -17.68 18.72 -62.84
CA LEU A 790 -18.37 19.25 -64.01
C LEU A 790 -19.60 20.11 -63.68
N PHE A 791 -20.22 19.87 -62.52
CA PHE A 791 -21.33 20.66 -61.96
C PHE A 791 -20.90 21.93 -61.23
N SER A 792 -19.59 22.22 -61.14
CA SER A 792 -19.11 23.45 -60.52
C SER A 792 -19.57 24.70 -61.27
N ASP A 793 -19.81 25.79 -60.54
CA ASP A 793 -20.22 27.10 -61.04
C ASP A 793 -19.11 27.92 -61.73
N SER A 794 -17.90 27.34 -61.85
CA SER A 794 -16.75 27.99 -62.49
C SER A 794 -16.97 28.22 -63.99
N LYS A 795 -16.80 29.46 -64.45
CA LYS A 795 -17.11 29.90 -65.83
C LYS A 795 -16.11 29.44 -66.89
N ASP A 796 -14.82 29.33 -66.57
CA ASP A 796 -13.74 28.87 -67.48
C ASP A 796 -12.98 27.71 -66.82
N LEU A 797 -13.62 26.54 -66.86
CA LEU A 797 -13.18 25.31 -66.21
C LEU A 797 -12.64 24.29 -67.22
N ARG A 798 -11.42 23.80 -66.97
CA ARG A 798 -10.81 22.68 -67.68
C ARG A 798 -10.49 21.58 -66.69
N ILE A 799 -10.62 20.32 -67.09
CA ILE A 799 -10.36 19.16 -66.24
C ILE A 799 -9.34 18.27 -66.93
N ILE A 800 -8.25 17.96 -66.24
CA ILE A 800 -7.23 17.00 -66.69
C ILE A 800 -7.24 15.85 -65.70
N VAL A 801 -7.69 14.68 -66.15
CA VAL A 801 -7.67 13.44 -65.37
C VAL A 801 -6.57 12.52 -65.89
N VAL A 802 -5.71 12.05 -65.00
CA VAL A 802 -4.59 11.15 -65.32
C VAL A 802 -4.86 9.79 -64.73
N ASN A 803 -5.16 8.80 -65.58
CA ASN A 803 -5.21 7.40 -65.20
C ASN A 803 -3.77 6.83 -65.14
N ASP A 804 -3.26 6.67 -63.92
CA ASP A 804 -1.91 6.24 -63.61
C ASP A 804 -1.78 4.70 -63.59
N GLY A 805 -2.09 4.06 -64.71
CA GLY A 805 -1.93 2.62 -64.90
C GLY A 805 -2.85 1.77 -64.01
N SER A 806 -4.14 2.13 -63.93
CA SER A 806 -5.15 1.34 -63.22
C SER A 806 -5.27 -0.09 -63.78
N ALA A 807 -5.47 -1.06 -62.88
CA ALA A 807 -5.70 -2.47 -63.19
C ALA A 807 -7.19 -2.85 -63.13
N ASP A 808 -8.04 -1.96 -62.65
CA ASP A 808 -9.50 -2.08 -62.61
C ASP A 808 -10.17 -1.31 -63.77
N LYS A 809 -11.49 -1.14 -63.72
CA LYS A 809 -12.26 -0.47 -64.79
C LYS A 809 -12.17 1.05 -64.80
N THR A 810 -11.32 1.69 -63.98
CA THR A 810 -11.21 3.16 -63.89
C THR A 810 -11.01 3.81 -65.26
N GLY A 811 -10.09 3.26 -66.07
CA GLY A 811 -9.80 3.79 -67.40
C GLY A 811 -10.99 3.67 -68.36
N GLU A 812 -11.64 2.50 -68.36
CA GLU A 812 -12.83 2.23 -69.19
C GLU A 812 -13.99 3.16 -68.82
N LEU A 813 -14.21 3.39 -67.52
CA LEU A 813 -15.25 4.28 -67.02
C LEU A 813 -15.00 5.74 -67.39
N LEU A 814 -13.74 6.20 -67.33
CA LEU A 814 -13.38 7.55 -67.75
C LEU A 814 -13.69 7.77 -69.24
N GLU A 815 -13.26 6.84 -70.10
CA GLU A 815 -13.48 6.92 -71.54
C GLU A 815 -14.97 6.81 -71.90
N ALA A 816 -15.70 5.89 -71.26
CA ALA A 816 -17.11 5.67 -71.54
C ALA A 816 -18.01 6.87 -71.19
N ASN A 817 -17.68 7.60 -70.11
CA ASN A 817 -18.53 8.68 -69.60
C ASN A 817 -18.06 10.08 -70.01
N PHE A 818 -16.76 10.31 -70.22
CA PHE A 818 -16.22 11.68 -70.32
C PHE A 818 -15.37 11.95 -71.57
N SER A 819 -15.09 10.96 -72.43
CA SER A 819 -14.28 11.16 -73.66
C SER A 819 -14.86 12.20 -74.63
N ARG A 820 -16.17 12.46 -74.58
CA ARG A 820 -16.87 13.43 -75.43
C ARG A 820 -17.12 14.79 -74.77
N GLU A 821 -16.78 14.95 -73.49
CA GLU A 821 -16.96 16.22 -72.78
C GLU A 821 -15.79 17.17 -73.13
N PRO A 822 -16.04 18.30 -73.82
CA PRO A 822 -14.98 19.19 -74.32
C PRO A 822 -14.13 19.83 -73.21
N ARG A 823 -14.65 19.91 -71.98
CA ARG A 823 -13.89 20.42 -70.83
C ARG A 823 -12.93 19.40 -70.23
N VAL A 824 -13.05 18.10 -70.57
CA VAL A 824 -12.28 17.01 -69.96
C VAL A 824 -11.20 16.50 -70.89
N ARG A 825 -9.99 16.34 -70.35
CA ARG A 825 -8.85 15.68 -71.02
C ARG A 825 -8.39 14.49 -70.19
N ILE A 826 -8.47 13.31 -70.80
CA ILE A 826 -8.04 12.04 -70.18
C ILE A 826 -6.61 11.72 -70.64
N ILE A 827 -5.73 11.37 -69.71
CA ILE A 827 -4.34 10.95 -69.97
C ILE A 827 -4.13 9.57 -69.36
N HIS A 828 -3.70 8.60 -70.17
CA HIS A 828 -3.28 7.29 -69.70
C HIS A 828 -1.76 7.21 -69.62
N GLN A 829 -1.23 6.75 -68.48
CA GLN A 829 0.21 6.52 -68.29
C GLN A 829 0.47 5.19 -67.58
N LEU A 830 1.72 4.72 -67.60
CA LEU A 830 2.17 3.64 -66.73
C LEU A 830 2.20 4.13 -65.28
N ASN A 831 1.86 3.24 -64.33
CA ASN A 831 1.83 3.58 -62.90
C ASN A 831 3.20 4.10 -62.43
N ARG A 832 3.24 5.38 -62.09
CA ARG A 832 4.42 6.07 -61.57
C ARG A 832 4.14 6.82 -60.26
N GLY A 833 2.97 6.63 -59.68
CA GLY A 833 2.50 7.30 -58.48
C GLY A 833 1.88 8.67 -58.74
N LYS A 834 1.08 9.13 -57.79
CA LYS A 834 0.29 10.37 -57.91
C LYS A 834 1.11 11.63 -58.16
N ALA A 835 2.26 11.81 -57.49
CA ALA A 835 3.11 12.99 -57.71
C ALA A 835 3.56 13.08 -59.19
N ALA A 836 3.85 11.94 -59.82
CA ALA A 836 4.18 11.86 -61.23
C ALA A 836 2.95 12.15 -62.11
N ALA A 837 1.79 11.57 -61.78
CA ALA A 837 0.53 11.84 -62.48
C ALA A 837 0.13 13.32 -62.41
N LEU A 838 0.22 13.95 -61.24
CA LEU A 838 0.00 15.38 -61.04
C LEU A 838 1.02 16.23 -61.80
N SER A 839 2.30 15.84 -61.82
CA SER A 839 3.31 16.55 -62.62
C SER A 839 3.03 16.48 -64.13
N VAL A 840 2.51 15.35 -64.63
CA VAL A 840 2.09 15.21 -66.03
C VAL A 840 0.88 16.11 -66.30
N ALA A 841 -0.13 16.07 -65.44
CA ALA A 841 -1.31 16.92 -65.55
C ALA A 841 -0.93 18.43 -65.53
N MET A 842 -0.06 18.82 -64.60
CA MET A 842 0.45 20.18 -64.43
C MET A 842 1.20 20.68 -65.67
N SER A 843 1.96 19.82 -66.35
CA SER A 843 2.67 20.17 -67.59
C SER A 843 1.74 20.50 -68.76
N GLN A 844 0.49 20.01 -68.70
CA GLN A 844 -0.53 20.20 -69.72
C GLN A 844 -1.53 21.31 -69.35
N ALA A 845 -1.53 21.79 -68.11
CA ALA A 845 -2.36 22.89 -67.65
C ALA A 845 -1.82 24.22 -68.19
N ASP A 846 -2.66 25.01 -68.84
CA ASP A 846 -2.31 26.30 -69.45
C ASP A 846 -2.90 27.51 -68.70
N THR A 847 -3.62 27.27 -67.62
CA THR A 847 -4.31 28.28 -66.80
C THR A 847 -3.43 28.87 -65.70
N GLU A 848 -3.82 30.03 -65.17
CA GLU A 848 -3.11 30.68 -64.05
C GLU A 848 -3.29 29.92 -62.72
N ILE A 849 -4.51 29.42 -62.47
CA ILE A 849 -4.89 28.74 -61.24
C ILE A 849 -5.17 27.28 -61.52
N VAL A 850 -4.57 26.42 -60.70
CA VAL A 850 -4.69 24.98 -60.79
C VAL A 850 -5.32 24.46 -59.51
N VAL A 851 -6.35 23.62 -59.63
CA VAL A 851 -7.01 22.99 -58.48
C VAL A 851 -6.71 21.50 -58.51
N THR A 852 -6.23 20.94 -57.40
CA THR A 852 -6.02 19.51 -57.23
C THR A 852 -7.22 18.92 -56.49
N ILE A 853 -7.79 17.84 -57.04
CA ILE A 853 -8.89 17.07 -56.43
C ILE A 853 -8.51 15.59 -56.51
N ASP A 854 -8.65 14.87 -55.40
CA ASP A 854 -8.42 13.43 -55.35
C ASP A 854 -9.56 12.68 -56.06
N ALA A 855 -9.27 11.52 -56.67
CA ALA A 855 -10.23 10.78 -57.48
C ALA A 855 -11.44 10.21 -56.72
N ASP A 856 -11.42 10.25 -55.38
CA ASP A 856 -12.43 9.80 -54.44
C ASP A 856 -13.16 10.95 -53.71
N THR A 857 -13.09 12.16 -54.27
CA THR A 857 -13.59 13.37 -53.62
C THR A 857 -14.67 14.07 -54.45
N GLU A 858 -15.84 14.26 -53.85
CA GLU A 858 -16.93 15.07 -54.41
C GLU A 858 -16.85 16.51 -53.88
N ILE A 859 -17.10 17.51 -54.72
CA ILE A 859 -17.08 18.92 -54.29
C ILE A 859 -18.47 19.57 -54.33
N GLU A 860 -18.69 20.56 -53.47
CA GLU A 860 -19.90 21.40 -53.57
C GLU A 860 -19.84 22.28 -54.84
N PRO A 861 -20.98 22.61 -55.47
CA PRO A 861 -21.01 23.34 -56.75
C PRO A 861 -20.23 24.68 -56.74
N ASP A 862 -20.21 25.38 -55.60
CA ASP A 862 -19.55 26.67 -55.43
C ASP A 862 -18.13 26.58 -54.85
N ALA A 863 -17.61 25.37 -54.61
CA ALA A 863 -16.33 25.16 -53.92
C ALA A 863 -15.13 25.76 -54.69
N ILE A 864 -15.09 25.61 -56.02
CA ILE A 864 -14.00 26.15 -56.84
C ILE A 864 -14.02 27.68 -56.81
N SER A 865 -15.19 28.30 -56.98
CA SER A 865 -15.33 29.77 -56.94
C SER A 865 -14.93 30.35 -55.58
N LYS A 866 -15.26 29.67 -54.48
CA LYS A 866 -14.83 30.03 -53.12
C LYS A 866 -13.32 29.91 -52.91
N LEU A 867 -12.64 28.95 -53.53
CA LEU A 867 -11.17 28.90 -53.49
C LEU A 867 -10.54 30.04 -54.29
N VAL A 868 -11.09 30.30 -55.49
CA VAL A 868 -10.50 31.23 -56.46
C VAL A 868 -10.51 32.68 -55.98
N ARG A 869 -11.51 33.10 -55.19
CA ARG A 869 -11.63 34.49 -54.68
C ARG A 869 -10.41 34.97 -53.88
N HIS A 870 -9.67 34.07 -53.26
CA HIS A 870 -8.47 34.41 -52.48
C HIS A 870 -7.28 34.83 -53.34
N PHE A 871 -7.25 34.46 -54.63
CA PHE A 871 -6.17 34.85 -55.54
C PHE A 871 -6.25 36.31 -56.01
N SER A 872 -7.29 37.04 -55.60
CA SER A 872 -7.34 38.51 -55.69
C SER A 872 -6.17 39.17 -54.95
N ASP A 873 -5.65 38.54 -53.89
CA ASP A 873 -4.37 38.92 -53.28
C ASP A 873 -3.20 38.29 -54.07
N PRO A 874 -2.33 39.09 -54.71
CA PRO A 874 -1.20 38.59 -55.48
C PRO A 874 -0.15 37.86 -54.63
N LYS A 875 -0.18 37.99 -53.30
CA LYS A 875 0.72 37.25 -52.39
C LYS A 875 0.24 35.84 -52.08
N VAL A 876 -1.02 35.51 -52.40
CA VAL A 876 -1.56 34.16 -52.20
C VAL A 876 -1.04 33.23 -53.29
N GLY A 877 -0.28 32.23 -52.86
CA GLY A 877 0.27 31.18 -53.72
C GLY A 877 -0.56 29.89 -53.70
N ALA A 878 -1.30 29.64 -52.62
CA ALA A 878 -2.19 28.49 -52.50
C ALA A 878 -3.35 28.74 -51.54
N VAL A 879 -4.43 27.99 -51.70
CA VAL A 879 -5.65 28.05 -50.87
C VAL A 879 -6.09 26.63 -50.55
N ALA A 880 -6.26 26.33 -49.26
CA ALA A 880 -6.78 25.05 -48.78
C ALA A 880 -8.30 25.13 -48.60
N GLY A 881 -9.02 24.14 -49.12
CA GLY A 881 -10.44 23.96 -48.86
C GLY A 881 -10.73 23.14 -47.60
N ASN A 882 -12.00 23.14 -47.19
CA ASN A 882 -12.55 22.37 -46.09
C ASN A 882 -12.95 20.97 -46.57
N VAL A 883 -12.13 19.97 -46.24
CA VAL A 883 -12.43 18.58 -46.57
C VAL A 883 -13.23 17.95 -45.43
N LYS A 884 -14.31 17.24 -45.75
CA LYS A 884 -15.20 16.55 -44.82
C LYS A 884 -15.34 15.08 -45.19
N VAL A 885 -15.54 14.22 -44.19
CA VAL A 885 -15.78 12.78 -44.41
C VAL A 885 -17.22 12.55 -44.83
N GLY A 886 -17.47 11.89 -45.96
CA GLY A 886 -18.82 11.56 -46.44
C GLY A 886 -19.42 10.31 -45.80
N ASN A 887 -18.64 9.23 -45.68
CA ASN A 887 -19.12 7.91 -45.25
C ASN A 887 -19.10 7.70 -43.71
N ARG A 888 -20.00 8.37 -42.98
CA ARG A 888 -20.02 8.40 -41.50
C ARG A 888 -20.81 7.28 -40.82
N SER A 889 -20.94 6.11 -41.45
CA SER A 889 -21.77 4.99 -40.99
C SER A 889 -21.13 4.11 -39.90
N ARG A 890 -19.81 4.19 -39.68
CA ARG A 890 -19.06 3.35 -38.72
C ARG A 890 -18.32 4.20 -37.68
N TRP A 891 -18.00 3.60 -36.52
CA TRP A 891 -17.22 4.28 -35.48
C TRP A 891 -15.87 4.82 -35.98
N LEU A 892 -15.16 4.06 -36.81
CA LEU A 892 -13.85 4.47 -37.35
C LEU A 892 -13.93 5.72 -38.22
N THR A 893 -14.93 5.77 -39.11
CA THR A 893 -15.14 6.91 -40.01
C THR A 893 -15.71 8.11 -39.27
N ARG A 894 -16.51 7.91 -38.21
CA ARG A 894 -16.95 8.96 -37.27
C ARG A 894 -15.78 9.57 -36.48
N TRP A 895 -14.85 8.75 -35.97
CA TRP A 895 -13.63 9.25 -35.31
C TRP A 895 -12.73 10.03 -36.25
N GLN A 896 -12.62 9.61 -37.52
CA GLN A 896 -11.89 10.37 -38.53
C GLN A 896 -12.58 11.69 -38.86
N ALA A 897 -13.92 11.72 -38.96
CA ALA A 897 -14.68 12.96 -39.11
C ALA A 897 -14.44 13.92 -37.92
N LEU A 898 -14.46 13.39 -36.70
CA LEU A 898 -14.14 14.13 -35.47
C LEU A 898 -12.73 14.73 -35.53
N GLU A 899 -11.72 13.97 -35.98
CA GLU A 899 -10.35 14.47 -36.16
C GLU A 899 -10.26 15.59 -37.21
N TYR A 900 -11.00 15.48 -38.31
CA TYR A 900 -11.01 16.51 -39.35
C TYR A 900 -11.51 17.85 -38.80
N VAL A 901 -12.59 17.83 -38.03
CA VAL A 901 -13.14 19.04 -37.39
C VAL A 901 -12.17 19.60 -36.33
N THR A 902 -11.70 18.74 -35.42
CA THR A 902 -10.95 19.16 -34.21
C THR A 902 -9.49 19.49 -34.47
N SER A 903 -8.84 18.77 -35.38
CA SER A 903 -7.41 18.89 -35.65
C SER A 903 -7.11 19.53 -36.99
N GLN A 904 -7.85 19.21 -38.07
CA GLN A 904 -7.52 19.80 -39.37
C GLN A 904 -8.14 21.18 -39.57
N ASN A 905 -9.45 21.33 -39.37
CA ASN A 905 -10.18 22.55 -39.68
C ASN A 905 -9.87 23.66 -38.67
N MET A 906 -9.93 23.33 -37.38
CA MET A 906 -9.63 24.30 -36.32
C MET A 906 -8.16 24.79 -36.39
N GLU A 907 -7.19 23.90 -36.64
CA GLU A 907 -5.79 24.31 -36.77
C GLU A 907 -5.55 25.15 -38.03
N LYS A 908 -6.11 24.78 -39.19
CA LYS A 908 -5.98 25.57 -40.42
C LYS A 908 -6.56 26.97 -40.26
N ARG A 909 -7.70 27.10 -39.57
CA ARG A 909 -8.29 28.39 -39.22
C ARG A 909 -7.34 29.26 -38.41
N ALA A 910 -6.80 28.72 -37.31
CA ALA A 910 -5.83 29.43 -36.48
C ALA A 910 -4.54 29.76 -37.26
N PHE A 911 -4.09 28.85 -38.13
CA PHE A 911 -2.85 28.98 -38.88
C PHE A 911 -2.96 29.90 -40.09
N ASP A 912 -4.14 30.13 -40.67
CA ASP A 912 -4.32 31.16 -41.70
C ASP A 912 -4.00 32.55 -41.15
N LEU A 913 -4.49 32.88 -39.93
CA LEU A 913 -4.19 34.16 -39.28
C LEU A 913 -2.68 34.41 -39.11
N LEU A 914 -1.94 33.36 -38.78
CA LEU A 914 -0.49 33.41 -38.58
C LEU A 914 0.30 33.15 -39.87
N ASN A 915 -0.38 32.89 -40.99
CA ASN A 915 0.22 32.46 -42.24
C ASN A 915 1.18 31.27 -42.01
N CYS A 916 0.77 30.21 -41.32
CA CYS A 916 1.61 29.06 -40.99
C CYS A 916 1.00 27.71 -41.36
N ILE A 917 0.07 27.69 -42.32
CA ILE A 917 -0.47 26.46 -42.88
C ILE A 917 0.66 25.65 -43.54
N THR A 918 0.78 24.38 -43.15
CA THR A 918 1.84 23.47 -43.62
C THR A 918 1.35 22.40 -44.58
N VAL A 919 0.04 22.26 -44.76
CA VAL A 919 -0.56 21.28 -45.68
C VAL A 919 -1.81 21.88 -46.32
N VAL A 920 -1.80 21.98 -47.64
CA VAL A 920 -2.99 22.21 -48.48
C VAL A 920 -3.44 20.82 -48.95
N PRO A 921 -4.64 20.34 -48.59
CA PRO A 921 -5.02 18.96 -48.84
C PRO A 921 -5.14 18.67 -50.35
N GLY A 922 -4.62 17.53 -50.79
CA GLY A 922 -4.76 17.07 -52.18
C GLY A 922 -6.21 16.90 -52.66
N ALA A 923 -7.13 16.63 -51.74
CA ALA A 923 -8.57 16.46 -52.00
C ALA A 923 -9.28 17.76 -52.42
N LEU A 924 -8.81 18.93 -51.95
CA LEU A 924 -9.36 20.22 -52.35
C LEU A 924 -8.34 21.34 -52.10
N GLY A 925 -7.46 21.56 -53.07
CA GLY A 925 -6.40 22.57 -52.99
C GLY A 925 -6.30 23.39 -54.26
N ALA A 926 -6.32 24.72 -54.15
CA ALA A 926 -6.08 25.62 -55.27
C ALA A 926 -4.68 26.23 -55.19
N TRP A 927 -4.02 26.37 -56.33
CA TRP A 927 -2.62 26.76 -56.41
C TRP A 927 -2.39 27.73 -57.56
N ARG A 928 -1.56 28.75 -57.33
CA ARG A 928 -1.06 29.61 -58.40
C ARG A 928 0.04 28.86 -59.15
N LYS A 929 -0.13 28.67 -60.46
CA LYS A 929 0.85 27.94 -61.29
C LYS A 929 2.27 28.47 -61.14
N LYS A 930 2.44 29.80 -61.14
CA LYS A 930 3.74 30.46 -60.92
C LYS A 930 4.40 30.07 -59.58
N ALA A 931 3.62 29.85 -58.52
CA ALA A 931 4.16 29.46 -57.22
C ALA A 931 4.67 28.02 -57.24
N ILE A 932 3.95 27.10 -57.90
CA ILE A 932 4.39 25.71 -58.12
C ILE A 932 5.68 25.68 -58.92
N GLU A 933 5.75 26.42 -60.03
CA GLU A 933 6.93 26.50 -60.88
C GLU A 933 8.14 27.06 -60.13
N ALA A 934 7.95 28.12 -59.34
CA ALA A 934 9.00 28.71 -58.50
C ALA A 934 9.50 27.74 -57.41
N ALA A 935 8.62 26.87 -56.88
CA ALA A 935 8.98 25.82 -55.93
C ALA A 935 9.75 24.65 -56.55
N GLY A 936 9.88 24.60 -57.88
CA GLY A 936 10.56 23.55 -58.62
C GLY A 936 9.64 22.41 -59.09
N GLY A 937 8.33 22.64 -59.12
CA GLY A 937 7.32 21.67 -59.54
C GLY A 937 6.88 20.70 -58.43
N ILE A 938 6.01 19.74 -58.78
CA ILE A 938 5.54 18.69 -57.87
C ILE A 938 6.58 17.57 -57.86
N THR A 939 7.24 17.33 -56.72
CA THR A 939 8.32 16.36 -56.58
C THR A 939 7.84 15.03 -56.01
N ALA A 940 8.47 13.92 -56.41
CA ALA A 940 8.16 12.56 -55.95
C ALA A 940 9.17 12.03 -54.90
N ASP A 941 9.97 12.90 -54.29
CA ASP A 941 10.95 12.54 -53.25
C ASP A 941 10.32 12.40 -51.86
N THR A 942 9.05 12.81 -51.69
CA THR A 942 8.21 12.57 -50.50
C THR A 942 6.93 11.82 -50.89
N VAL A 943 6.31 11.11 -49.94
CA VAL A 943 5.03 10.38 -50.16
C VAL A 943 3.78 11.23 -49.90
N ALA A 944 3.97 12.45 -49.40
CA ALA A 944 2.95 13.48 -49.23
C ALA A 944 3.40 14.72 -50.00
N GLU A 945 3.12 14.70 -51.31
CA GLU A 945 3.52 15.73 -52.26
C GLU A 945 2.89 17.09 -51.92
N ASP A 946 1.69 17.05 -51.36
CA ASP A 946 0.89 18.20 -50.98
C ASP A 946 1.51 18.98 -49.81
N ALA A 947 1.87 18.28 -48.73
CA ALA A 947 2.57 18.85 -47.57
C ALA A 947 3.95 19.42 -47.95
N ASP A 948 4.71 18.71 -48.79
CA ASP A 948 6.01 19.19 -49.26
C ASP A 948 5.89 20.46 -50.12
N LEU A 949 4.95 20.48 -51.07
CA LEU A 949 4.70 21.63 -51.93
C LEU A 949 4.23 22.85 -51.14
N THR A 950 3.34 22.66 -50.15
CA THR A 950 2.90 23.75 -49.26
C THR A 950 4.09 24.39 -48.55
N ILE A 951 4.97 23.59 -47.94
CA ILE A 951 6.15 24.10 -47.23
C ILE A 951 7.15 24.75 -48.20
N ALA A 952 7.36 24.18 -49.39
CA ALA A 952 8.24 24.75 -50.41
C ALA A 952 7.77 26.13 -50.89
N ILE A 953 6.47 26.30 -51.13
CA ILE A 953 5.87 27.58 -51.53
C ILE A 953 5.95 28.60 -50.38
N ARG A 954 5.67 28.20 -49.13
CA ARG A 954 5.85 29.05 -47.94
C ARG A 954 7.30 29.49 -47.76
N ARG A 955 8.26 28.59 -48.01
CA ARG A 955 9.71 28.87 -47.93
C ARG A 955 10.15 29.97 -48.91
N LEU A 956 9.42 30.13 -50.03
CA LEU A 956 9.63 31.21 -51.00
C LEU A 956 8.91 32.53 -50.66
N GLY A 957 8.15 32.57 -49.55
CA GLY A 957 7.49 33.78 -49.05
C GLY A 957 6.03 33.95 -49.49
N TRP A 958 5.48 33.03 -50.29
CA TRP A 958 4.06 33.05 -50.66
C TRP A 958 3.15 32.80 -49.44
N ARG A 959 1.98 33.42 -49.42
CA ARG A 959 0.92 33.16 -48.43
C ARG A 959 0.11 31.93 -48.85
N VAL A 960 -0.27 31.14 -47.86
CA VAL A 960 -1.23 30.05 -48.01
C VAL A 960 -2.46 30.41 -47.18
N SER A 961 -3.63 30.45 -47.83
CA SER A 961 -4.91 30.79 -47.19
C SER A 961 -5.77 29.54 -46.96
N TYR A 962 -6.78 29.64 -46.11
CA TYR A 962 -7.78 28.60 -45.88
C TYR A 962 -9.18 29.16 -46.14
N ASP A 963 -10.02 28.43 -46.88
CA ASP A 963 -11.42 28.76 -47.08
C ASP A 963 -12.30 27.71 -46.39
N GLU A 964 -13.04 28.13 -45.36
CA GLU A 964 -13.92 27.23 -44.60
C GLU A 964 -15.19 26.82 -45.36
N GLU A 965 -15.61 27.61 -46.35
CA GLU A 965 -16.87 27.44 -47.07
C GLU A 965 -16.70 26.61 -48.35
N ALA A 966 -15.47 26.49 -48.86
CA ALA A 966 -15.13 25.61 -49.98
C ALA A 966 -15.10 24.15 -49.50
N ILE A 967 -16.23 23.45 -49.61
CA ILE A 967 -16.42 22.11 -49.04
C ILE A 967 -16.18 21.01 -50.08
N ALA A 968 -15.45 19.97 -49.66
CA ALA A 968 -15.27 18.71 -50.37
C ALA A 968 -15.61 17.52 -49.46
N TRP A 969 -16.23 16.49 -50.01
CA TRP A 969 -16.62 15.24 -49.34
C TRP A 969 -15.76 14.09 -49.85
N THR A 970 -14.99 13.46 -48.96
CA THR A 970 -14.08 12.34 -49.27
C THR A 970 -14.48 11.06 -48.52
N GLU A 971 -14.10 9.91 -49.05
CA GLU A 971 -14.29 8.62 -48.38
C GLU A 971 -13.18 8.32 -47.35
N ALA A 972 -13.58 8.09 -46.10
CA ALA A 972 -12.70 7.63 -45.04
C ALA A 972 -12.58 6.09 -45.03
N PRO A 973 -11.41 5.53 -44.68
CA PRO A 973 -11.24 4.09 -44.49
C PRO A 973 -12.20 3.47 -43.46
N GLU A 974 -12.94 2.44 -43.84
CA GLU A 974 -13.86 1.73 -42.93
C GLU A 974 -13.16 0.68 -42.04
N LYS A 975 -11.97 0.20 -42.45
CA LYS A 975 -11.23 -0.86 -41.75
C LYS A 975 -9.94 -0.33 -41.11
N PRO A 976 -9.56 -0.79 -39.90
CA PRO A 976 -8.33 -0.33 -39.23
C PRO A 976 -7.06 -0.48 -40.05
N GLY A 977 -6.92 -1.59 -40.80
CA GLY A 977 -5.75 -1.82 -41.66
C GLY A 977 -5.63 -0.82 -42.82
N GLN A 978 -6.75 -0.36 -43.38
CA GLN A 978 -6.78 0.68 -44.41
C GLN A 978 -6.42 2.04 -43.80
N LEU A 979 -6.99 2.36 -42.63
CA LEU A 979 -6.66 3.59 -41.88
C LEU A 979 -5.17 3.66 -41.53
N ILE A 980 -4.58 2.57 -41.02
CA ILE A 980 -3.15 2.52 -40.69
C ILE A 980 -2.30 2.81 -41.92
N ARG A 981 -2.64 2.29 -43.10
CA ARG A 981 -1.89 2.55 -44.34
C ARG A 981 -1.99 4.03 -44.75
N GLN A 982 -3.21 4.60 -44.71
CA GLN A 982 -3.43 6.02 -45.01
C GLN A 982 -2.63 6.91 -44.05
N ARG A 983 -2.77 6.68 -42.74
CA ARG A 983 -2.13 7.50 -41.70
C ARG A 983 -0.62 7.32 -41.64
N PHE A 984 -0.11 6.12 -41.97
CA PHE A 984 1.32 5.90 -42.16
C PHE A 984 1.86 6.76 -43.30
N ARG A 985 1.18 6.82 -44.45
CA ARG A 985 1.60 7.69 -45.55
C ARG A 985 1.66 9.15 -45.13
N TRP A 986 0.64 9.64 -44.41
CA TRP A 986 0.58 11.03 -43.96
C TRP A 986 1.66 11.35 -42.93
N THR A 987 1.79 10.52 -41.89
CA THR A 987 2.77 10.71 -40.82
C THR A 987 4.20 10.61 -41.35
N PHE A 988 4.48 9.63 -42.21
CA PHE A 988 5.78 9.46 -42.85
C PHE A 988 6.09 10.60 -43.82
N GLY A 989 5.10 11.03 -44.61
CA GLY A 989 5.22 12.18 -45.51
C GLY A 989 5.49 13.48 -44.77
N THR A 990 4.78 13.76 -43.68
CA THR A 990 5.05 14.91 -42.80
C THR A 990 6.47 14.85 -42.22
N LEU A 991 6.93 13.66 -41.79
CA LEU A 991 8.30 13.47 -41.30
C LEU A 991 9.34 13.74 -42.41
N GLN A 992 9.09 13.29 -43.65
CA GLN A 992 9.94 13.56 -44.81
C GLN A 992 9.99 15.05 -45.13
N SER A 993 8.84 15.73 -45.19
CA SER A 993 8.75 17.16 -45.48
C SER A 993 9.39 18.00 -44.37
N PHE A 994 9.17 17.65 -43.10
CA PHE A 994 9.87 18.27 -41.98
C PHE A 994 11.39 18.13 -42.11
N TRP A 995 11.88 16.93 -42.44
CA TRP A 995 13.32 16.68 -42.62
C TRP A 995 13.90 17.45 -43.81
N LYS A 996 13.22 17.44 -44.96
CA LYS A 996 13.63 18.13 -46.20
C LYS A 996 13.76 19.64 -46.00
N HIS A 997 12.89 20.25 -45.20
CA HIS A 997 12.88 21.69 -44.92
C HIS A 997 13.39 22.07 -43.53
N GLY A 998 14.02 21.13 -42.81
CA GLY A 998 14.48 21.32 -41.43
C GLY A 998 15.55 22.40 -41.28
N ASP A 999 16.24 22.77 -42.37
CA ASP A 999 17.17 23.89 -42.40
C ASP A 999 16.51 25.26 -42.25
N THR A 1000 15.19 25.34 -42.22
CA THR A 1000 14.41 26.56 -41.94
C THR A 1000 13.99 26.70 -40.48
N LEU A 1001 14.16 25.63 -39.67
CA LEU A 1001 13.73 25.57 -38.27
C LEU A 1001 14.40 26.66 -37.41
N LEU A 1002 13.60 27.40 -36.64
CA LEU A 1002 14.03 28.48 -35.74
C LEU A 1002 14.84 29.60 -36.43
N ARG A 1003 14.69 29.78 -37.74
CA ARG A 1003 15.37 30.85 -38.49
C ARG A 1003 14.43 32.03 -38.77
N PRO A 1004 14.69 33.23 -38.23
CA PRO A 1004 13.83 34.41 -38.42
C PRO A 1004 13.55 34.80 -39.86
N LYS A 1005 14.51 34.55 -40.78
CA LYS A 1005 14.38 34.91 -42.20
C LYS A 1005 13.21 34.22 -42.93
N TYR A 1006 12.69 33.11 -42.40
CA TYR A 1006 11.54 32.41 -42.96
C TYR A 1006 10.22 32.73 -42.25
N GLY A 1007 10.20 33.75 -41.36
CA GLY A 1007 9.01 34.20 -40.66
C GLY A 1007 8.33 33.10 -39.84
N THR A 1008 7.00 33.03 -39.92
CA THR A 1008 6.18 32.08 -39.15
C THR A 1008 6.38 30.63 -39.56
N LEU A 1009 6.90 30.34 -40.76
CA LEU A 1009 7.28 28.98 -41.15
C LEU A 1009 8.36 28.41 -40.22
N GLY A 1010 9.41 29.20 -39.98
CA GLY A 1010 10.57 28.78 -39.17
C GLY A 1010 10.31 28.79 -37.66
N TRP A 1011 9.56 29.77 -37.15
CA TRP A 1011 9.34 29.98 -35.71
C TRP A 1011 8.04 29.39 -35.15
N ILE A 1012 7.04 29.12 -35.98
CA ILE A 1012 5.73 28.62 -35.52
C ILE A 1012 5.43 27.26 -36.16
N ALA A 1013 5.45 27.19 -37.50
CA ALA A 1013 4.96 26.03 -38.25
C ALA A 1013 5.81 24.77 -38.03
N LEU A 1014 7.13 24.85 -38.29
CA LEU A 1014 8.03 23.70 -38.09
C LEU A 1014 8.20 23.29 -36.62
N PRO A 1015 8.35 24.22 -35.65
CA PRO A 1015 8.34 23.87 -34.24
C PRO A 1015 7.04 23.17 -33.81
N ASN A 1016 5.88 23.61 -34.31
CA ASN A 1016 4.60 22.96 -34.04
C ASN A 1016 4.57 21.52 -34.57
N ILE A 1017 5.02 21.28 -35.81
CA ILE A 1017 5.14 19.91 -36.37
C ILE A 1017 6.06 19.07 -35.47
N PHE A 1018 7.24 19.59 -35.13
CA PHE A 1018 8.22 18.85 -34.34
C PHE A 1018 7.68 18.47 -32.95
N VAL A 1019 7.16 19.44 -32.19
CA VAL A 1019 6.72 19.21 -30.81
C VAL A 1019 5.43 18.41 -30.76
N PHE A 1020 4.39 18.84 -31.48
CA PHE A 1020 3.02 18.32 -31.30
C PHE A 1020 2.67 17.16 -32.22
N GLN A 1021 3.29 17.06 -33.40
CA GLN A 1021 3.00 15.97 -34.36
C GLN A 1021 4.05 14.84 -34.31
N LEU A 1022 5.27 15.11 -33.86
CA LEU A 1022 6.34 14.11 -33.80
C LEU A 1022 6.73 13.71 -32.35
N VAL A 1023 7.16 14.66 -31.51
CA VAL A 1023 7.74 14.34 -30.19
C VAL A 1023 6.69 13.91 -29.15
N LEU A 1024 5.65 14.72 -28.92
CA LEU A 1024 4.63 14.41 -27.89
C LEU A 1024 3.87 13.08 -28.17
N PRO A 1025 3.48 12.77 -29.41
CA PRO A 1025 2.87 11.48 -29.72
C PRO A 1025 3.80 10.27 -29.49
N LEU A 1026 5.13 10.42 -29.56
CA LEU A 1026 6.08 9.34 -29.25
C LEU A 1026 6.21 9.05 -27.75
N ILE A 1027 5.99 10.06 -26.91
CA ILE A 1027 6.05 9.93 -25.43
C ILE A 1027 4.72 9.42 -24.86
N SER A 1028 3.60 9.77 -25.51
CA SER A 1028 2.24 9.45 -25.06
C SER A 1028 1.97 7.97 -24.70
N PRO A 1029 2.47 6.95 -25.43
CA PRO A 1029 2.26 5.54 -25.08
C PRO A 1029 2.91 5.16 -23.75
N ILE A 1030 4.06 5.74 -23.43
CA ILE A 1030 4.77 5.50 -22.16
C ILE A 1030 3.92 6.05 -21.01
N ILE A 1031 3.40 7.27 -21.18
CA ILE A 1031 2.48 7.91 -20.22
C ILE A 1031 1.23 7.05 -19.99
N ASP A 1032 0.57 6.58 -21.06
CA ASP A 1032 -0.64 5.75 -20.95
C ASP A 1032 -0.32 4.42 -20.22
N LEU A 1033 0.77 3.73 -20.59
CA LEU A 1033 1.19 2.47 -19.94
C LEU A 1033 1.51 2.66 -18.46
N MET A 1034 2.17 3.76 -18.10
CA MET A 1034 2.48 4.09 -16.72
C MET A 1034 1.22 4.37 -15.91
N PHE A 1035 0.27 5.14 -16.47
CA PHE A 1035 -1.02 5.39 -15.84
C PHE A 1035 -1.77 4.07 -15.58
N PHE A 1036 -2.01 3.26 -16.61
CA PHE A 1036 -2.71 1.98 -16.44
C PHE A 1036 -1.94 1.00 -15.53
N GLY A 1037 -0.61 0.98 -15.62
CA GLY A 1037 0.24 0.18 -14.73
C GLY A 1037 0.09 0.61 -13.27
N SER A 1038 0.12 1.91 -12.98
CA SER A 1038 -0.06 2.44 -11.62
C SER A 1038 -1.43 2.09 -11.04
N VAL A 1039 -2.50 2.24 -11.83
CA VAL A 1039 -3.88 1.92 -11.41
C VAL A 1039 -4.06 0.41 -11.24
N LEU A 1040 -3.51 -0.41 -12.15
CA LEU A 1040 -3.57 -1.86 -12.06
C LEU A 1040 -2.83 -2.38 -10.82
N LEU A 1041 -1.60 -1.93 -10.61
CA LEU A 1041 -0.79 -2.34 -9.46
C LEU A 1041 -1.44 -1.91 -8.13
N TRP A 1042 -1.98 -0.69 -8.07
CA TRP A 1042 -2.73 -0.22 -6.92
C TRP A 1042 -4.00 -1.06 -6.68
N GLY A 1043 -4.79 -1.33 -7.73
CA GLY A 1043 -5.99 -2.16 -7.62
C GLY A 1043 -5.67 -3.57 -7.13
N LEU A 1044 -4.64 -4.22 -7.69
CA LEU A 1044 -4.17 -5.53 -7.23
C LEU A 1044 -3.75 -5.51 -5.75
N ALA A 1045 -3.13 -4.42 -5.27
CA ALA A 1045 -2.78 -4.24 -3.87
C ALA A 1045 -4.03 -4.14 -2.97
N GLN A 1046 -5.07 -3.42 -3.40
CA GLN A 1046 -6.33 -3.30 -2.63
C GLN A 1046 -7.07 -4.64 -2.50
N PHE A 1047 -7.07 -5.47 -3.54
CA PHE A 1047 -7.75 -6.76 -3.52
C PHE A 1047 -6.94 -7.90 -2.86
N ARG A 1048 -5.75 -7.61 -2.30
CA ARG A 1048 -4.81 -8.61 -1.75
C ARG A 1048 -4.48 -9.76 -2.72
N VAL A 1049 -4.73 -9.58 -4.03
CA VAL A 1049 -4.62 -10.64 -5.05
C VAL A 1049 -3.15 -11.00 -5.33
N THR A 1050 -2.22 -10.13 -4.97
CA THR A 1050 -0.78 -10.37 -5.10
C THR A 1050 -0.02 -9.52 -4.07
N ARG A 1051 0.92 -10.14 -3.34
CA ARG A 1051 1.91 -9.48 -2.46
C ARG A 1051 2.97 -8.73 -3.31
N VAL A 1052 2.52 -7.78 -4.12
CA VAL A 1052 3.40 -6.95 -4.94
C VAL A 1052 3.94 -5.83 -4.05
N PRO A 1053 5.26 -5.55 -4.06
CA PRO A 1053 5.82 -4.42 -3.33
C PRO A 1053 5.02 -3.14 -3.63
N GLN A 1054 4.65 -2.39 -2.59
CA GLN A 1054 3.97 -1.09 -2.73
C GLN A 1054 4.94 -0.05 -3.30
N LEU A 1055 5.18 -0.12 -4.62
CA LEU A 1055 6.02 0.83 -5.36
C LEU A 1055 5.33 2.19 -5.56
N TRP A 1056 4.01 2.25 -5.37
CA TRP A 1056 3.19 3.45 -5.57
C TRP A 1056 2.37 3.74 -4.32
N THR A 1057 2.42 4.98 -3.83
CA THR A 1057 1.54 5.40 -2.74
C THR A 1057 0.13 5.64 -3.27
N ALA A 1058 -0.87 5.55 -2.39
CA ALA A 1058 -2.25 5.93 -2.75
C ALA A 1058 -2.31 7.37 -3.30
N SER A 1059 -1.48 8.27 -2.76
CA SER A 1059 -1.40 9.66 -3.20
C SER A 1059 -0.87 9.81 -4.64
N ASP A 1060 0.04 8.93 -5.09
CA ASP A 1060 0.56 8.96 -6.45
C ASP A 1060 -0.50 8.55 -7.47
N VAL A 1061 -1.32 7.56 -7.11
CA VAL A 1061 -2.42 7.06 -7.94
C VAL A 1061 -3.52 8.09 -8.03
N GLU A 1062 -3.90 8.72 -6.91
CA GLU A 1062 -4.88 9.81 -6.88
C GLU A 1062 -4.45 10.96 -7.78
N LYS A 1063 -3.20 11.45 -7.66
CA LYS A 1063 -2.64 12.48 -8.55
C LYS A 1063 -2.72 12.05 -10.01
N SER A 1064 -2.34 10.81 -10.32
CA SER A 1064 -2.36 10.28 -11.70
C SER A 1064 -3.78 10.24 -12.27
N VAL A 1065 -4.77 9.84 -11.49
CA VAL A 1065 -6.20 9.86 -11.87
C VAL A 1065 -6.70 11.29 -12.07
N LEU A 1066 -6.39 12.21 -11.16
CA LEU A 1066 -6.76 13.62 -11.27
C LEU A 1066 -6.16 14.26 -12.53
N PHE A 1067 -4.88 14.01 -12.82
CA PHE A 1067 -4.24 14.48 -14.06
C PHE A 1067 -4.89 13.90 -15.31
N PHE A 1068 -5.22 12.60 -15.29
CA PHE A 1068 -5.88 11.95 -16.42
C PHE A 1068 -7.28 12.52 -16.67
N LEU A 1069 -8.09 12.71 -15.62
CA LEU A 1069 -9.41 13.33 -15.71
C LEU A 1069 -9.34 14.79 -16.17
N GLY A 1070 -8.40 15.57 -15.63
CA GLY A 1070 -8.16 16.94 -16.05
C GLY A 1070 -7.78 17.02 -17.53
N PHE A 1071 -6.93 16.11 -18.01
CA PHE A 1071 -6.59 16.03 -19.43
C PHE A 1071 -7.83 15.71 -20.29
N LEU A 1072 -8.63 14.72 -19.90
CA LEU A 1072 -9.86 14.35 -20.61
C LEU A 1072 -10.85 15.51 -20.69
N LEU A 1073 -10.99 16.27 -19.60
CA LEU A 1073 -11.85 17.45 -19.58
C LEU A 1073 -11.39 18.50 -20.60
N ILE A 1074 -10.09 18.80 -20.65
CA ILE A 1074 -9.52 19.75 -21.62
C ILE A 1074 -9.73 19.27 -23.07
N ASP A 1075 -9.56 17.97 -23.32
CA ASP A 1075 -9.77 17.36 -24.64
C ASP A 1075 -11.24 17.52 -25.09
N VAL A 1076 -12.19 17.18 -24.22
CA VAL A 1076 -13.63 17.35 -24.49
C VAL A 1076 -14.00 18.81 -24.71
N LEU A 1077 -13.52 19.73 -23.87
CA LEU A 1077 -13.76 21.16 -24.03
C LEU A 1077 -13.20 21.69 -25.36
N THR A 1078 -12.02 21.23 -25.76
CA THR A 1078 -11.40 21.60 -27.04
C THR A 1078 -12.24 21.10 -28.21
N CYS A 1079 -12.75 19.86 -28.14
CA CYS A 1079 -13.68 19.31 -29.13
C CYS A 1079 -14.98 20.12 -29.22
N ILE A 1080 -15.56 20.51 -28.08
CA ILE A 1080 -16.79 21.34 -28.04
C ILE A 1080 -16.55 22.69 -28.73
N VAL A 1081 -15.42 23.35 -28.44
CA VAL A 1081 -15.06 24.62 -29.08
C VAL A 1081 -14.88 24.44 -30.60
N ALA A 1082 -14.19 23.39 -31.04
CA ALA A 1082 -14.02 23.11 -32.46
C ALA A 1082 -15.36 22.92 -33.19
N PHE A 1083 -16.29 22.18 -32.59
CA PHE A 1083 -17.64 21.98 -33.15
C PHE A 1083 -18.49 23.25 -33.13
N ALA A 1084 -18.36 24.08 -32.11
CA ALA A 1084 -19.02 25.38 -32.06
C ALA A 1084 -18.57 26.32 -33.19
N LEU A 1085 -17.32 26.18 -33.66
CA LEU A 1085 -16.76 26.97 -34.76
C LEU A 1085 -17.13 26.42 -36.15
N GLU A 1086 -17.48 25.14 -36.27
CA GLU A 1086 -17.81 24.48 -37.53
C GLU A 1086 -19.32 24.57 -37.82
N ARG A 1087 -19.69 25.31 -38.87
CA ARG A 1087 -21.11 25.51 -39.24
C ARG A 1087 -21.70 24.23 -39.83
N LYS A 1088 -22.95 23.92 -39.45
CA LYS A 1088 -23.78 22.81 -39.99
C LYS A 1088 -23.19 21.40 -39.81
N GLU A 1089 -22.32 21.21 -38.81
CA GLU A 1089 -21.74 19.90 -38.50
C GLU A 1089 -22.65 19.07 -37.57
N ASP A 1090 -22.50 17.74 -37.65
CA ASP A 1090 -23.27 16.78 -36.83
C ASP A 1090 -22.66 16.65 -35.42
N TRP A 1091 -23.30 17.26 -34.42
CA TRP A 1091 -22.89 17.22 -33.01
C TRP A 1091 -22.90 15.82 -32.39
N THR A 1092 -23.59 14.84 -33.00
CA THR A 1092 -23.55 13.44 -32.51
C THR A 1092 -22.16 12.80 -32.68
N LEU A 1093 -21.25 13.43 -33.43
CA LEU A 1093 -19.85 13.03 -33.53
C LEU A 1093 -19.06 13.26 -32.23
N LEU A 1094 -19.57 14.04 -31.27
CA LEU A 1094 -18.92 14.24 -29.97
C LEU A 1094 -19.11 13.04 -29.01
N ILE A 1095 -20.17 12.24 -29.18
CA ILE A 1095 -20.44 11.05 -28.35
C ILE A 1095 -19.22 10.10 -28.30
N PRO A 1096 -18.58 9.75 -29.43
CA PRO A 1096 -17.40 8.87 -29.42
C PRO A 1096 -16.09 9.44 -28.86
N VAL A 1097 -16.01 10.72 -28.46
CA VAL A 1097 -14.74 11.39 -28.08
C VAL A 1097 -14.01 10.63 -26.96
N LEU A 1098 -14.72 10.24 -25.90
CA LEU A 1098 -14.10 9.52 -24.78
C LEU A 1098 -13.59 8.14 -25.19
N LEU A 1099 -14.34 7.44 -26.05
CA LEU A 1099 -13.96 6.11 -26.56
C LEU A 1099 -12.79 6.17 -27.54
N GLN A 1100 -12.62 7.30 -28.25
CA GLN A 1100 -11.51 7.52 -29.18
C GLN A 1100 -10.15 7.33 -28.51
N ARG A 1101 -10.04 7.71 -27.23
CA ARG A 1101 -8.80 7.68 -26.44
C ARG A 1101 -8.26 6.27 -26.24
N PHE A 1102 -9.16 5.29 -26.10
CA PHE A 1102 -8.81 3.91 -25.79
C PHE A 1102 -8.61 3.03 -27.03
N TYR A 1103 -9.06 3.47 -28.21
CA TYR A 1103 -8.94 2.69 -29.45
C TYR A 1103 -8.23 3.45 -30.58
N TYR A 1104 -8.81 4.55 -31.06
CA TYR A 1104 -8.30 5.28 -32.23
C TYR A 1104 -6.87 5.81 -32.01
N ARG A 1105 -6.60 6.37 -30.82
CA ARG A 1105 -5.27 6.87 -30.46
C ARG A 1105 -4.20 5.76 -30.47
N GLN A 1106 -4.57 4.55 -30.05
CA GLN A 1106 -3.66 3.39 -30.03
C GLN A 1106 -3.27 2.96 -31.44
N LEU A 1107 -4.19 3.06 -32.41
CA LEU A 1107 -3.86 2.86 -33.83
C LEU A 1107 -2.85 3.91 -34.32
N MET A 1108 -2.96 5.16 -33.86
CA MET A 1108 -2.01 6.23 -34.24
C MET A 1108 -0.61 5.99 -33.66
N TYR A 1109 -0.48 5.36 -32.49
CA TYR A 1109 0.82 4.96 -31.97
C TYR A 1109 1.52 3.94 -32.89
N VAL A 1110 0.78 2.92 -33.34
CA VAL A 1110 1.31 1.93 -34.29
C VAL A 1110 1.79 2.62 -35.57
N VAL A 1111 1.01 3.56 -36.10
CA VAL A 1111 1.36 4.37 -37.27
C VAL A 1111 2.65 5.15 -37.06
N LEU A 1112 2.77 5.84 -35.94
CA LEU A 1112 3.92 6.69 -35.63
C LEU A 1112 5.20 5.89 -35.43
N PHE A 1113 5.18 4.85 -34.61
CA PHE A 1113 6.34 3.97 -34.42
C PHE A 1113 6.77 3.30 -35.71
N ARG A 1114 5.80 2.88 -36.54
CA ARG A 1114 6.08 2.35 -37.87
C ARG A 1114 6.74 3.40 -38.76
N SER A 1115 6.26 4.64 -38.75
CA SER A 1115 6.83 5.75 -39.54
C SER A 1115 8.28 6.04 -39.15
N VAL A 1116 8.57 6.14 -37.85
CA VAL A 1116 9.93 6.34 -37.35
C VAL A 1116 10.82 5.14 -37.67
N LYS A 1117 10.32 3.91 -37.49
CA LYS A 1117 11.05 2.69 -37.82
C LYS A 1117 11.45 2.68 -39.30
N GLU A 1118 10.53 2.98 -40.21
CA GLU A 1118 10.84 2.97 -41.64
C GLU A 1118 11.77 4.13 -42.06
N ALA A 1119 11.68 5.29 -41.38
CA ALA A 1119 12.60 6.40 -41.63
C ALA A 1119 14.04 6.02 -41.25
N VAL A 1120 14.21 5.28 -40.15
CA VAL A 1120 15.51 4.75 -39.73
C VAL A 1120 15.95 3.56 -40.58
N SER A 1121 15.02 2.67 -40.97
CA SER A 1121 15.28 1.48 -41.80
C SER A 1121 15.82 1.84 -43.18
N GLY A 1122 15.31 2.95 -43.73
CA GLY A 1122 15.65 3.49 -45.04
C GLY A 1122 15.11 2.71 -46.23
N ARG A 1123 14.05 1.93 -46.01
CA ARG A 1123 13.32 1.23 -47.09
C ARG A 1123 12.59 2.23 -48.00
N PRO A 1124 12.41 1.90 -49.30
CA PRO A 1124 11.56 2.69 -50.17
C PRO A 1124 10.10 2.61 -49.71
N VAL A 1125 9.47 3.78 -49.62
CA VAL A 1125 8.05 3.93 -49.28
C VAL A 1125 7.39 4.70 -50.40
N GLY A 1126 6.31 4.15 -50.95
CA GLY A 1126 5.53 4.75 -52.04
C GLY A 1126 4.04 4.85 -51.73
N TRP A 1127 3.24 5.03 -52.79
CA TRP A 1127 1.81 5.37 -52.75
C TRP A 1127 0.95 4.44 -51.88
N ARG A 1128 1.25 3.12 -51.85
CA ARG A 1128 0.54 2.10 -51.06
C ARG A 1128 1.26 1.66 -49.78
N GLY A 1129 2.38 2.29 -49.41
CA GLY A 1129 3.20 1.95 -48.26
C GLY A 1129 4.60 1.46 -48.63
N VAL A 1130 5.17 0.54 -47.84
CA VAL A 1130 6.53 0.00 -48.09
C VAL A 1130 6.53 -0.81 -49.38
N GLU A 1131 7.37 -0.44 -50.34
CA GLU A 1131 7.47 -1.14 -51.62
C GLU A 1131 8.37 -2.38 -51.50
N PRO A 1132 8.07 -3.48 -52.23
CA PRO A 1132 8.97 -4.63 -52.32
C PRO A 1132 10.33 -4.22 -52.88
N GLU A 1133 11.42 -4.83 -52.41
CA GLU A 1133 12.75 -4.61 -52.98
C GLU A 1133 12.76 -4.99 -54.47
N LEU A 1134 13.14 -4.05 -55.34
CA LEU A 1134 13.50 -4.38 -56.71
C LEU A 1134 14.72 -5.32 -56.68
N PRO A 1135 14.71 -6.45 -57.40
CA PRO A 1135 15.85 -7.35 -57.43
C PRO A 1135 17.09 -6.60 -57.92
N ALA A 1136 18.22 -6.83 -57.26
CA ALA A 1136 19.49 -6.21 -57.63
C ALA A 1136 19.77 -6.43 -59.13
N PRO A 1137 20.25 -5.42 -59.87
CA PRO A 1137 20.57 -5.58 -61.28
C PRO A 1137 21.58 -6.73 -61.42
N LYS A 1138 21.23 -7.75 -62.22
CA LYS A 1138 22.14 -8.84 -62.55
C LYS A 1138 23.41 -8.22 -63.13
N ALA A 1139 24.55 -8.58 -62.55
CA ALA A 1139 25.86 -8.16 -63.05
C ALA A 1139 25.94 -8.45 -64.56
N PRO A 1140 26.49 -7.53 -65.37
CA PRO A 1140 26.64 -7.77 -66.80
C PRO A 1140 27.45 -9.05 -67.00
N ALA A 1141 26.91 -9.95 -67.81
CA ALA A 1141 27.56 -11.21 -68.15
C ALA A 1141 28.96 -10.90 -68.71
N THR A 1142 29.99 -11.32 -67.98
CA THR A 1142 31.36 -11.33 -68.45
C THR A 1142 31.42 -12.20 -69.71
N MET A 1143 31.60 -11.57 -70.87
CA MET A 1143 31.99 -12.29 -72.08
C MET A 1143 33.31 -13.00 -71.81
N ALA A 1144 33.33 -14.31 -72.01
CA ALA A 1144 34.55 -15.11 -71.99
C ALA A 1144 35.48 -14.66 -73.14
N PRO A 1145 36.80 -14.55 -72.91
CA PRO A 1145 37.75 -14.42 -74.00
C PRO A 1145 37.96 -15.79 -74.68
N ALA A 1146 38.29 -15.72 -75.98
CA ALA A 1146 38.41 -16.83 -76.93
C ALA A 1146 39.34 -17.98 -76.52
#